data_AF-A0A352KUR7-F1
#
_entry.id   AF-A0A352KUR7-F1
#
_cell.length_a   1.000
_cell.length_b   1.000
_cell.length_c   1.000
_cell.angle_alpha   90.00
_cell.angle_beta   90.00
_cell.angle_gamma   90.00
#
_symmetry.space_group_name_H-M   'P 1'
#
loop_
_entity.id
_entity.type
_entity.pdbx_description
1 polymer ?
#
loop_
_entity_poly.entity_id
_entity_poly.type
_entity_poly.pdbx_seq_one_letter_code
_entity_poly.pdbx_strand_id
1 'polypeptide(L)'
;GVTGASGAVSAFGGELGASFGRAKSVIFLWLQGGPPQHETFDPKPEAPLEIRGPFRPISTSVSGVQFSELLPRTSRYADRLAVVRSMSTKDDNHDVSGYWLLTGYPYLTGSARQIKPTDWPYFGSIIKMLKPSERLPALTSVWLPDVMRLNDNVTPAGQTAGFLGPQWEPERFVGDPALPTYEIEGLTAREGLDRLRMDRRRDLLQQFESQLGRLESTGRVGAWDRLNQQAFDLITSGAARSAFDLSQEPDSVRDRYGRYTWGQSVLLARRLIEAGVRLVHVNWARDPGDNAVDNPLWDTHALNADRLQDNLCPQFDPTFAALMDDLTERGLLDETLVVVMGEFGRTPKINANGGRDHWGHVFSFAMAGAGIRGGQVIGASDRNGAYPATTPVTGGDFTATLFHLLGIDSTGVFHDREGRPHPLTKGEPIAGLLGECEAVSLQVAEGDPTFVPRFDTRLLFDTDFRESLPLVSVEPTSRAKGWRAWSQSGLSVVKGAGVCEFVLLSGGESGGGLLPAGSRCLLSQEIRNARGGQYGLRVRAGVGSGDAEWQRRLLEGFRFRLVLYRFQNMQKDPRAIQELASVEFRPQPGEVREFVLERFLGSTTPGANFSIGCGLGVLIVAESTRAVEVGAGSGGVLLRLHGVELSFSPRQRDDTVTV
;
A
#
# COMPACT_ATOMS: atom_id res chain seq x y z
N GLY A 1 -21.98 -52.84 3.44
CA GLY A 1 -21.18 -52.87 4.67
C GLY A 1 -20.13 -51.79 4.55
N VAL A 2 -20.04 -50.95 5.57
CA VAL A 2 -19.30 -49.67 5.66
C VAL A 2 -17.89 -49.75 5.07
N THR A 3 -17.59 -48.97 4.03
CA THR A 3 -16.22 -48.63 3.62
C THR A 3 -15.83 -47.37 4.38
N GLY A 4 -15.00 -47.53 5.41
CA GLY A 4 -14.48 -46.42 6.20
C GLY A 4 -13.65 -45.48 5.33
N ALA A 5 -14.03 -44.20 5.33
CA ALA A 5 -13.16 -43.12 4.90
C ALA A 5 -12.03 -43.03 5.93
N SER A 6 -10.86 -43.58 5.61
CA SER A 6 -9.64 -43.24 6.35
C SER A 6 -9.34 -41.77 6.05
N GLY A 7 -9.66 -40.88 6.99
CA GLY A 7 -9.28 -39.47 6.89
C GLY A 7 -7.77 -39.36 6.71
N ALA A 8 -7.33 -38.82 5.59
CA ALA A 8 -5.93 -38.50 5.40
C ALA A 8 -5.53 -37.44 6.44
N VAL A 9 -4.61 -37.80 7.34
CA VAL A 9 -4.05 -36.87 8.32
C VAL A 9 -2.95 -36.08 7.62
N SER A 10 -3.18 -34.78 7.40
CA SER A 10 -2.19 -33.84 6.86
C SER A 10 -0.99 -33.71 7.80
N ALA A 11 0.20 -33.41 7.26
CA ALA A 11 1.38 -33.04 8.06
C ALA A 11 1.15 -31.82 8.97
N PHE A 12 0.08 -31.04 8.71
CA PHE A 12 -0.35 -29.90 9.50
C PHE A 12 -1.51 -30.20 10.49
N GLY A 13 -1.99 -31.45 10.56
CA GLY A 13 -3.06 -31.92 11.47
C GLY A 13 -4.48 -31.42 11.15
N GLY A 14 -5.50 -32.27 11.31
CA GLY A 14 -6.93 -31.91 11.12
C GLY A 14 -7.66 -32.71 10.03
N GLU A 15 -9.00 -32.65 10.00
CA GLU A 15 -9.83 -33.29 8.97
C GLU A 15 -10.05 -32.36 7.76
N LEU A 16 -9.55 -32.77 6.60
CA LEU A 16 -9.64 -31.99 5.36
C LEU A 16 -11.07 -31.96 4.76
N GLY A 17 -11.89 -32.99 5.02
CA GLY A 17 -13.10 -33.26 4.24
C GLY A 17 -14.22 -32.21 4.30
N ALA A 18 -14.43 -31.57 5.46
CA ALA A 18 -15.56 -30.66 5.67
C ALA A 18 -15.41 -29.28 4.98
N SER A 19 -14.16 -28.88 4.67
CA SER A 19 -13.84 -27.56 4.11
C SER A 19 -13.65 -27.56 2.59
N PHE A 20 -13.66 -28.74 1.95
CA PHE A 20 -13.45 -28.86 0.51
C PHE A 20 -14.56 -28.14 -0.27
N GLY A 21 -14.18 -27.24 -1.19
CA GLY A 21 -15.12 -26.54 -2.05
C GLY A 21 -15.99 -25.48 -1.37
N ARG A 22 -15.66 -25.06 -0.13
CA ARG A 22 -16.40 -24.01 0.58
C ARG A 22 -16.24 -22.63 -0.05
N ALA A 23 -15.10 -22.34 -0.68
CA ALA A 23 -14.90 -21.10 -1.42
C ALA A 23 -15.61 -21.15 -2.76
N LYS A 24 -16.62 -20.29 -2.91
CA LYS A 24 -17.22 -19.99 -4.21
C LYS A 24 -16.38 -18.99 -4.97
N SER A 25 -15.74 -18.07 -4.26
CA SER A 25 -14.96 -16.98 -4.81
C SER A 25 -13.75 -16.63 -3.93
N VAL A 26 -12.80 -15.86 -4.48
CA VAL A 26 -11.56 -15.48 -3.81
C VAL A 26 -11.25 -14.01 -4.06
N ILE A 27 -10.98 -13.25 -3.00
CA ILE A 27 -10.34 -11.94 -3.05
C ILE A 27 -8.91 -12.10 -2.54
N PHE A 28 -7.95 -11.94 -3.43
CA PHE A 28 -6.53 -12.07 -3.12
C PHE A 28 -5.88 -10.69 -3.07
N LEU A 29 -5.62 -10.20 -1.86
CA LEU A 29 -5.01 -8.90 -1.59
C LEU A 29 -3.49 -9.06 -1.52
N TRP A 30 -2.82 -8.61 -2.58
CA TRP A 30 -1.38 -8.73 -2.71
C TRP A 30 -0.66 -7.44 -2.33
N LEU A 31 -0.01 -7.48 -1.17
CA LEU A 31 0.75 -6.37 -0.60
C LEU A 31 2.17 -6.34 -1.17
N GLN A 32 2.27 -6.04 -2.48
CA GLN A 32 3.53 -6.06 -3.22
C GLN A 32 4.61 -5.23 -2.50
N GLY A 33 5.77 -5.85 -2.32
CA GLY A 33 6.92 -5.26 -1.63
C GLY A 33 7.29 -5.98 -0.35
N GLY A 34 6.63 -7.07 0.04
CA GLY A 34 7.00 -7.87 1.22
C GLY A 34 6.75 -7.15 2.55
N PRO A 35 5.52 -7.25 3.10
CA PRO A 35 5.14 -6.58 4.34
C PRO A 35 6.02 -7.01 5.52
N PRO A 36 6.54 -6.07 6.33
CA PRO A 36 7.34 -6.41 7.49
C PRO A 36 6.48 -7.08 8.57
N GLN A 37 6.85 -8.31 8.94
CA GLN A 37 6.12 -9.12 9.90
C GLN A 37 6.06 -8.47 11.30
N HIS A 38 7.13 -7.78 11.72
CA HIS A 38 7.21 -7.09 13.01
C HIS A 38 6.19 -5.95 13.16
N GLU A 39 5.92 -5.24 12.06
CA GLU A 39 5.02 -4.09 12.04
C GLU A 39 3.60 -4.44 11.56
N THR A 40 3.32 -5.72 11.31
CA THR A 40 2.01 -6.21 10.90
C THR A 40 1.51 -7.30 11.85
N PHE A 41 1.68 -8.57 11.49
CA PHE A 41 0.98 -9.70 12.12
C PHE A 41 1.83 -10.48 13.12
N ASP A 42 3.13 -10.20 13.28
CA ASP A 42 4.04 -10.93 14.16
C ASP A 42 4.99 -9.98 14.92
N PRO A 43 4.43 -9.11 15.80
CA PRO A 43 5.24 -8.21 16.61
C PRO A 43 6.15 -8.99 17.57
N LYS A 44 7.37 -8.49 17.80
CA LYS A 44 8.37 -9.09 18.70
C LYS A 44 8.65 -8.18 19.90
N PRO A 45 7.70 -8.00 20.84
CA PRO A 45 7.83 -7.01 21.92
C PRO A 45 9.07 -7.20 22.81
N GLU A 46 9.49 -8.44 23.01
CA GLU A 46 10.66 -8.79 23.82
C GLU A 46 11.99 -8.67 23.07
N ALA A 47 11.98 -8.38 21.76
CA ALA A 47 13.20 -8.19 20.99
C ALA A 47 13.78 -6.78 21.24
N PRO A 48 15.11 -6.59 21.07
CA PRO A 48 15.74 -5.28 21.16
C PRO A 48 15.11 -4.24 20.23
N LEU A 49 15.25 -2.94 20.53
CA LEU A 49 14.62 -1.84 19.77
C LEU A 49 15.00 -1.85 18.29
N GLU A 50 16.25 -2.20 17.97
CA GLU A 50 16.76 -2.34 16.61
C GLU A 50 16.16 -3.54 15.84
N ILE A 51 15.47 -4.44 16.54
CA ILE A 51 14.73 -5.57 15.96
C ILE A 51 13.23 -5.32 15.96
N ARG A 52 12.64 -5.01 17.12
CA ARG A 52 11.18 -4.86 17.24
C ARG A 52 10.63 -3.58 16.61
N GLY A 53 11.50 -2.60 16.36
CA GLY A 53 11.11 -1.30 15.84
C GLY A 53 10.42 -0.40 16.87
N PRO A 54 9.97 0.79 16.44
CA PRO A 54 9.42 1.79 17.36
C PRO A 54 7.99 1.50 17.80
N PHE A 55 7.29 0.58 17.11
CA PHE A 55 5.89 0.31 17.34
C PHE A 55 5.67 -0.73 18.44
N ARG A 56 4.52 -0.65 19.08
CA ARG A 56 4.08 -1.53 20.16
C ARG A 56 3.11 -2.59 19.64
N PRO A 57 3.09 -3.78 20.25
CA PRO A 57 1.96 -4.68 20.05
C PRO A 57 0.70 -4.11 20.68
N ILE A 58 -0.45 -4.49 20.13
CA ILE A 58 -1.79 -4.29 20.69
C ILE A 58 -2.51 -5.62 20.80
N SER A 59 -3.34 -5.75 21.83
CA SER A 59 -4.24 -6.89 21.99
C SER A 59 -5.29 -6.90 20.87
N THR A 60 -5.55 -8.07 20.28
CA THR A 60 -6.61 -8.26 19.28
C THR A 60 -7.91 -8.71 19.91
N SER A 61 -8.96 -8.97 19.11
CA SER A 61 -10.22 -9.56 19.58
C SER A 61 -10.07 -10.97 20.16
N VAL A 62 -8.91 -11.60 20.02
CA VAL A 62 -8.59 -12.95 20.54
C VAL A 62 -7.53 -12.86 21.62
N SER A 63 -7.83 -13.40 22.80
CA SER A 63 -6.90 -13.43 23.93
C SER A 63 -5.58 -14.10 23.57
N GLY A 64 -4.46 -13.47 23.94
CA GLY A 64 -3.10 -13.96 23.66
C GLY A 64 -2.59 -13.71 22.24
N VAL A 65 -3.43 -13.21 21.33
CA VAL A 65 -3.01 -12.80 19.99
C VAL A 65 -2.76 -11.29 19.99
N GLN A 66 -1.63 -10.89 19.41
CA GLN A 66 -1.21 -9.51 19.29
C GLN A 66 -0.82 -9.18 17.84
N PHE A 67 -1.21 -7.99 17.38
CA PHE A 67 -0.74 -7.36 16.14
C PHE A 67 -0.02 -6.06 16.47
N SER A 68 0.62 -5.45 15.49
CA SER A 68 1.19 -4.10 15.63
C SER A 68 0.10 -3.04 15.87
N GLU A 69 0.41 -2.01 16.66
CA GLU A 69 -0.46 -0.81 16.85
C GLU A 69 -0.75 -0.06 15.54
N LEU A 70 -0.05 -0.41 14.45
CA LEU A 70 -0.34 0.04 13.09
C LEU A 70 -1.58 -0.62 12.45
N LEU A 71 -2.14 -1.66 13.07
CA LEU A 71 -3.30 -2.40 12.57
C LEU A 71 -4.51 -2.34 13.55
N PRO A 72 -4.90 -1.15 14.04
CA PRO A 72 -5.89 -1.04 15.11
C PRO A 72 -7.29 -1.51 14.69
N ARG A 73 -7.70 -1.30 13.43
CA ARG A 73 -9.01 -1.77 12.95
C ARG A 73 -8.96 -3.25 12.61
N THR A 74 -7.89 -3.71 11.96
CA THR A 74 -7.67 -5.12 11.61
C THR A 74 -7.65 -6.02 12.84
N SER A 75 -7.07 -5.54 13.96
CA SER A 75 -7.01 -6.28 15.23
C SER A 75 -8.38 -6.70 15.79
N ARG A 76 -9.46 -6.01 15.40
CA ARG A 76 -10.83 -6.30 15.83
C ARG A 76 -11.43 -7.53 15.15
N TYR A 77 -10.86 -7.97 14.04
CA TYR A 77 -11.33 -9.10 13.26
C TYR A 77 -10.52 -10.37 13.51
N ALA A 78 -9.59 -10.39 14.48
CA ALA A 78 -8.71 -11.53 14.69
C ALA A 78 -9.48 -12.85 14.94
N ASP A 79 -10.68 -12.80 15.52
CA ASP A 79 -11.63 -13.91 15.69
C ASP A 79 -12.10 -14.53 14.35
N ARG A 80 -11.95 -13.78 13.25
CA ARG A 80 -12.31 -14.19 11.88
C ARG A 80 -11.09 -14.45 11.01
N LEU A 81 -9.89 -14.11 11.48
CA LEU A 81 -8.64 -14.31 10.76
C LEU A 81 -7.94 -15.58 11.23
N ALA A 82 -7.36 -16.31 10.28
CA ALA A 82 -6.28 -17.24 10.54
C ALA A 82 -4.98 -16.61 10.05
N VAL A 83 -4.01 -16.42 10.95
CA VAL A 83 -2.70 -15.84 10.61
C VAL A 83 -1.65 -16.93 10.62
N VAL A 84 -0.94 -17.11 9.52
CA VAL A 84 0.25 -17.99 9.46
C VAL A 84 1.49 -17.15 9.71
N ARG A 85 2.37 -17.57 10.63
CA ARG A 85 3.63 -16.86 10.98
C ARG A 85 4.91 -17.62 10.59
N SER A 86 4.78 -18.74 9.89
CA SER A 86 5.91 -19.61 9.49
C SER A 86 6.05 -19.78 7.98
N MET A 87 5.43 -18.92 7.16
CA MET A 87 5.58 -18.99 5.70
C MET A 87 7.03 -18.70 5.30
N SER A 88 7.58 -19.47 4.36
CA SER A 88 8.97 -19.35 3.92
C SER A 88 9.12 -19.71 2.45
N THR A 89 9.76 -18.83 1.69
CA THR A 89 10.22 -19.08 0.31
C THR A 89 11.73 -19.30 0.26
N LYS A 90 12.46 -18.98 1.34
CA LYS A 90 13.93 -19.07 1.43
C LYS A 90 14.67 -18.28 0.34
N ASP A 91 14.00 -17.31 -0.29
CA ASP A 91 14.56 -16.49 -1.36
C ASP A 91 14.23 -15.01 -1.12
N ASP A 92 15.24 -14.16 -1.16
CA ASP A 92 15.11 -12.74 -0.85
C ASP A 92 14.74 -11.90 -2.09
N ASN A 93 14.55 -12.49 -3.27
CA ASN A 93 14.23 -11.76 -4.49
C ASN A 93 12.71 -11.65 -4.71
N HIS A 94 12.24 -10.43 -4.99
CA HIS A 94 10.82 -10.15 -5.20
C HIS A 94 10.19 -11.01 -6.30
N ASP A 95 10.90 -11.15 -7.42
CA ASP A 95 10.47 -11.91 -8.58
C ASP A 95 10.40 -13.40 -8.30
N VAL A 96 11.41 -13.97 -7.63
CA VAL A 96 11.48 -15.43 -7.39
C VAL A 96 10.50 -15.86 -6.30
N SER A 97 10.46 -15.13 -5.19
CA SER A 97 9.51 -15.41 -4.10
C SER A 97 8.06 -15.17 -4.53
N GLY A 98 7.80 -14.07 -5.25
CA GLY A 98 6.49 -13.81 -5.84
C GLY A 98 6.07 -14.92 -6.80
N TYR A 99 6.97 -15.36 -7.69
CA TYR A 99 6.70 -16.48 -8.60
C TYR A 99 6.27 -17.73 -7.84
N TRP A 100 6.97 -18.10 -6.76
CA TRP A 100 6.64 -19.30 -6.01
C TRP A 100 5.25 -19.21 -5.37
N LEU A 101 4.91 -18.10 -4.72
CA LEU A 101 3.59 -17.95 -4.10
C LEU A 101 2.44 -17.91 -5.12
N LEU A 102 2.67 -17.35 -6.30
CA LEU A 102 1.66 -17.22 -7.35
C LEU A 102 1.48 -18.48 -8.21
N THR A 103 2.48 -19.37 -8.24
CA THR A 103 2.45 -20.59 -9.07
C THR A 103 2.35 -21.87 -8.24
N GLY A 104 2.78 -21.84 -6.96
CA GLY A 104 2.99 -23.01 -6.13
C GLY A 104 4.31 -23.73 -6.39
N TYR A 105 5.11 -23.28 -7.37
CA TYR A 105 6.36 -23.92 -7.78
C TYR A 105 7.55 -22.98 -7.66
N PRO A 106 8.66 -23.41 -7.05
CA PRO A 106 9.86 -22.59 -6.98
C PRO A 106 10.42 -22.35 -8.39
N TYR A 107 10.90 -21.14 -8.63
CA TYR A 107 11.61 -20.82 -9.87
C TYR A 107 12.99 -21.49 -9.84
N LEU A 108 13.33 -22.27 -10.88
CA LEU A 108 14.45 -23.22 -10.80
C LEU A 108 15.83 -22.57 -10.81
N THR A 109 16.09 -21.59 -11.68
CA THR A 109 17.39 -20.93 -11.79
C THR A 109 17.29 -19.49 -12.29
N GLY A 110 18.13 -18.61 -11.72
CA GLY A 110 18.25 -17.21 -12.15
C GLY A 110 17.14 -16.31 -11.61
N SER A 111 16.90 -15.19 -12.30
CA SER A 111 15.83 -14.26 -11.93
C SER A 111 14.55 -14.51 -12.76
N ALA A 112 13.42 -14.31 -12.12
CA ALA A 112 12.07 -14.33 -12.67
C ALA A 112 11.59 -12.92 -13.10
N ARG A 113 12.51 -11.99 -13.40
CA ARG A 113 12.21 -10.60 -13.80
C ARG A 113 11.56 -10.43 -15.19
N GLN A 114 11.39 -11.52 -15.94
CA GLN A 114 10.81 -11.52 -17.28
C GLN A 114 9.85 -12.69 -17.44
N ILE A 115 8.66 -12.41 -17.97
CA ILE A 115 7.67 -13.44 -18.32
C ILE A 115 8.16 -14.26 -19.51
N LYS A 116 8.03 -15.58 -19.40
CA LYS A 116 8.33 -16.54 -20.47
C LYS A 116 7.11 -17.42 -20.76
N PRO A 117 6.87 -17.80 -22.03
CA PRO A 117 5.82 -18.76 -22.37
C PRO A 117 6.00 -20.14 -21.72
N THR A 118 7.19 -20.46 -21.22
CA THR A 118 7.50 -21.73 -20.54
C THR A 118 7.32 -21.66 -19.03
N ASP A 119 6.92 -20.51 -18.48
CA ASP A 119 6.71 -20.38 -17.04
C ASP A 119 5.56 -21.27 -16.56
N TRP A 120 5.63 -21.66 -15.29
CA TRP A 120 4.53 -22.30 -14.60
C TRP A 120 3.31 -21.35 -14.58
N PRO A 121 2.10 -21.85 -14.84
CA PRO A 121 0.92 -21.01 -14.84
C PRO A 121 0.63 -20.44 -13.45
N TYR A 122 0.20 -19.18 -13.44
CA TYR A 122 -0.43 -18.56 -12.29
C TYR A 122 -1.59 -19.42 -11.77
N PHE A 123 -1.76 -19.53 -10.45
CA PHE A 123 -2.86 -20.30 -9.86
C PHE A 123 -4.24 -19.83 -10.36
N GLY A 124 -4.42 -18.54 -10.66
CA GLY A 124 -5.67 -18.02 -11.21
C GLY A 124 -5.96 -18.47 -12.63
N SER A 125 -4.92 -18.70 -13.44
CA SER A 125 -5.07 -19.33 -14.76
C SER A 125 -5.49 -20.79 -14.66
N ILE A 126 -4.95 -21.51 -13.68
CA ILE A 126 -5.34 -22.90 -13.39
C ILE A 126 -6.80 -22.95 -12.89
N ILE A 127 -7.18 -22.05 -11.98
CA ILE A 127 -8.57 -21.90 -11.52
C ILE A 127 -9.49 -21.59 -12.69
N LYS A 128 -9.08 -20.69 -13.60
CA LYS A 128 -9.86 -20.36 -14.80
C LYS A 128 -10.09 -21.56 -15.70
N MET A 129 -9.10 -22.44 -15.82
CA MET A 129 -9.19 -23.66 -16.59
C MET A 129 -10.08 -24.72 -15.94
N LEU A 130 -9.94 -24.95 -14.64
CA LEU A 130 -10.56 -26.08 -13.96
C LEU A 130 -11.89 -25.77 -13.30
N LYS A 131 -12.10 -24.52 -12.88
CA LYS A 131 -13.29 -24.07 -12.17
C LYS A 131 -13.71 -22.66 -12.58
N PRO A 132 -14.13 -22.47 -13.85
CA PRO A 132 -14.55 -21.16 -14.34
C PRO A 132 -15.69 -20.55 -13.52
N SER A 133 -15.89 -19.24 -13.64
CA SER A 133 -17.09 -18.61 -13.10
C SER A 133 -18.33 -19.17 -13.78
N GLU A 134 -19.33 -19.55 -13.00
CA GLU A 134 -20.62 -20.04 -13.51
C GLU A 134 -21.54 -18.90 -13.96
N ARG A 135 -21.38 -17.71 -13.35
CA ARG A 135 -22.23 -16.53 -13.57
C ARG A 135 -21.63 -15.56 -14.59
N LEU A 136 -20.31 -15.45 -14.63
CA LEU A 136 -19.54 -14.59 -15.52
C LEU A 136 -18.31 -15.33 -16.09
N PRO A 137 -18.48 -16.35 -16.94
CA PRO A 137 -17.34 -17.12 -17.48
C PRO A 137 -16.26 -16.26 -18.16
N ALA A 138 -16.65 -15.15 -18.77
CA ALA A 138 -15.76 -14.16 -19.39
C ALA A 138 -14.89 -13.37 -18.40
N LEU A 139 -15.24 -13.37 -17.11
CA LEU A 139 -14.51 -12.71 -16.01
C LEU A 139 -14.31 -13.71 -14.89
N THR A 140 -13.37 -14.63 -15.07
CA THR A 140 -13.13 -15.68 -14.08
C THR A 140 -12.00 -15.30 -13.14
N SER A 141 -10.87 -14.82 -13.66
CA SER A 141 -9.68 -14.47 -12.87
C SER A 141 -9.23 -13.07 -13.26
N VAL A 142 -9.59 -12.07 -12.47
CA VAL A 142 -9.38 -10.64 -12.78
C VAL A 142 -8.20 -10.08 -11.98
N TRP A 143 -7.33 -9.30 -12.63
CA TRP A 143 -6.34 -8.44 -11.96
C TRP A 143 -6.84 -7.01 -11.82
N LEU A 144 -6.62 -6.42 -10.65
CA LEU A 144 -6.88 -5.01 -10.35
C LEU A 144 -5.70 -4.36 -9.61
N PRO A 145 -5.46 -3.05 -9.79
CA PRO A 145 -5.82 -2.27 -10.97
C PRO A 145 -4.88 -2.57 -12.16
N ASP A 146 -3.76 -3.25 -11.92
CA ASP A 146 -2.79 -3.68 -12.92
C ASP A 146 -2.00 -4.89 -12.39
N VAL A 147 -1.23 -5.54 -13.25
CA VAL A 147 -0.27 -6.58 -12.87
C VAL A 147 0.88 -6.00 -12.03
N MET A 148 1.60 -6.87 -11.32
CA MET A 148 2.77 -6.48 -10.55
C MET A 148 3.87 -5.92 -11.45
N ARG A 149 4.49 -4.84 -10.97
CA ARG A 149 5.66 -4.19 -11.58
C ARG A 149 6.72 -3.95 -10.53
N LEU A 150 7.88 -4.59 -10.69
CA LEU A 150 9.00 -4.38 -9.75
C LEU A 150 9.65 -3.01 -9.95
N ASN A 151 9.63 -2.48 -11.16
CA ASN A 151 9.93 -1.09 -11.51
C ASN A 151 9.25 -0.78 -12.86
N ASP A 152 9.46 0.42 -13.41
CA ASP A 152 8.82 0.87 -14.65
C ASP A 152 8.90 -0.14 -15.80
N ASN A 153 10.02 -0.88 -15.90
CA ASN A 153 10.32 -1.75 -17.05
C ASN A 153 10.42 -3.24 -16.68
N VAL A 154 10.05 -3.63 -15.46
CA VAL A 154 10.21 -5.01 -14.97
C VAL A 154 8.87 -5.56 -14.52
N THR A 155 8.36 -6.49 -15.33
CA THR A 155 7.18 -7.30 -15.03
C THR A 155 7.66 -8.70 -14.65
N PRO A 156 7.55 -9.09 -13.36
CA PRO A 156 7.99 -10.40 -12.93
C PRO A 156 7.09 -11.50 -13.51
N ALA A 157 7.67 -12.68 -13.70
CA ALA A 157 6.98 -13.89 -14.11
C ALA A 157 6.01 -14.40 -13.03
N GLY A 158 5.24 -15.45 -13.36
CA GLY A 158 4.31 -16.12 -12.43
C GLY A 158 2.92 -15.48 -12.36
N GLN A 159 2.65 -14.48 -13.19
CA GLN A 159 1.38 -13.73 -13.24
C GLN A 159 0.51 -14.08 -14.46
N THR A 160 0.97 -15.01 -15.30
CA THR A 160 0.40 -15.32 -16.62
C THR A 160 0.00 -16.78 -16.74
N ALA A 161 -0.63 -17.15 -17.85
CA ALA A 161 -0.99 -18.54 -18.12
C ALA A 161 0.23 -19.43 -18.41
N GLY A 162 1.41 -18.83 -18.64
CA GLY A 162 2.63 -19.56 -18.96
C GLY A 162 2.41 -20.56 -20.11
N PHE A 163 2.83 -21.80 -19.90
CA PHE A 163 2.72 -22.84 -20.93
C PHE A 163 1.28 -23.28 -21.26
N LEU A 164 0.28 -22.90 -20.46
CA LEU A 164 -1.13 -23.17 -20.79
C LEU A 164 -1.60 -22.34 -21.99
N GLY A 165 -0.98 -21.19 -22.23
CA GLY A 165 -1.26 -20.32 -23.37
C GLY A 165 -2.37 -19.28 -23.14
N PRO A 166 -2.52 -18.35 -24.10
CA PRO A 166 -3.21 -17.07 -23.90
C PRO A 166 -4.69 -17.18 -23.56
N GLN A 167 -5.36 -18.27 -23.95
CA GLN A 167 -6.78 -18.49 -23.64
C GLN A 167 -7.08 -18.62 -22.14
N TRP A 168 -6.05 -18.91 -21.34
CA TRP A 168 -6.14 -19.04 -19.89
C TRP A 168 -5.52 -17.84 -19.15
N GLU A 169 -5.18 -16.77 -19.87
CA GLU A 169 -4.70 -15.54 -19.23
C GLU A 169 -5.75 -14.99 -18.29
N PRO A 170 -5.34 -14.46 -17.13
CA PRO A 170 -6.22 -13.64 -16.31
C PRO A 170 -6.73 -12.43 -17.09
N GLU A 171 -7.96 -12.04 -16.84
CA GLU A 171 -8.52 -10.79 -17.36
C GLU A 171 -7.82 -9.59 -16.70
N ARG A 172 -7.48 -8.59 -17.51
CA ARG A 172 -6.75 -7.39 -17.07
C ARG A 172 -7.46 -6.15 -17.59
N PHE A 173 -7.62 -5.17 -16.73
CA PHE A 173 -8.25 -3.90 -17.07
C PHE A 173 -7.34 -2.77 -16.61
N VAL A 174 -6.86 -1.95 -17.54
CA VAL A 174 -5.97 -0.83 -17.22
C VAL A 174 -6.83 0.36 -16.82
N GLY A 175 -6.56 0.94 -15.65
CA GLY A 175 -7.17 2.16 -15.18
C GLY A 175 -7.21 2.24 -13.67
N ASP A 176 -7.27 3.46 -13.13
CA ASP A 176 -7.35 3.68 -11.69
C ASP A 176 -8.82 3.90 -11.25
N PRO A 177 -9.43 2.96 -10.49
CA PRO A 177 -10.81 3.08 -10.03
C PRO A 177 -11.05 4.25 -9.05
N ALA A 178 -10.00 4.90 -8.55
CA ALA A 178 -10.12 6.11 -7.75
C ALA A 178 -10.36 7.37 -8.58
N LEU A 179 -10.08 7.35 -9.89
CA LEU A 179 -10.29 8.52 -10.74
C LEU A 179 -11.77 8.70 -11.09
N PRO A 180 -12.31 9.94 -11.09
CA PRO A 180 -13.69 10.20 -11.51
C PRO A 180 -13.97 9.81 -12.96
N THR A 181 -12.93 9.81 -13.80
CA THR A 181 -12.97 9.44 -15.22
C THR A 181 -12.66 7.96 -15.44
N TYR A 182 -12.69 7.12 -14.40
CA TYR A 182 -12.43 5.71 -14.54
C TYR A 182 -13.48 5.07 -15.46
N GLU A 183 -13.00 4.63 -16.62
CA GLU A 183 -13.76 3.85 -17.58
C GLU A 183 -12.87 2.71 -18.05
N ILE A 184 -13.48 1.56 -18.32
CA ILE A 184 -12.75 0.45 -18.91
C ILE A 184 -12.86 0.53 -20.42
N GLU A 185 -11.70 0.68 -21.06
CA GLU A 185 -11.58 0.65 -22.51
C GLU A 185 -12.19 -0.64 -23.06
N GLY A 186 -13.13 -0.51 -24.01
CA GLY A 186 -13.82 -1.64 -24.63
C GLY A 186 -15.08 -2.12 -23.93
N LEU A 187 -15.34 -1.71 -22.68
CA LEU A 187 -16.62 -1.95 -21.97
C LEU A 187 -17.61 -0.79 -22.11
N THR A 188 -17.15 0.37 -22.58
CA THR A 188 -18.00 1.48 -22.98
C THR A 188 -18.62 1.22 -24.35
N ALA A 189 -19.95 1.13 -24.39
CA ALA A 189 -20.68 0.98 -25.65
C ALA A 189 -20.42 2.21 -26.54
N ARG A 190 -19.81 2.01 -27.71
CA ARG A 190 -19.75 3.07 -28.73
C ARG A 190 -21.18 3.45 -29.14
N GLU A 191 -21.51 4.74 -29.06
CA GLU A 191 -22.82 5.24 -29.49
C GLU A 191 -23.15 4.75 -30.91
N GLY A 192 -24.32 4.11 -31.07
CA GLY A 192 -24.81 3.62 -32.38
C GLY A 192 -24.71 2.12 -32.65
N LEU A 193 -24.12 1.31 -31.76
CA LEU A 193 -24.14 -0.16 -31.83
C LEU A 193 -25.23 -0.74 -30.93
N ASP A 194 -26.45 -0.82 -31.44
CA ASP A 194 -27.57 -1.52 -30.81
C ASP A 194 -27.23 -3.01 -30.58
N ARG A 195 -27.65 -3.57 -29.44
CA ARG A 195 -27.44 -4.98 -29.04
C ARG A 195 -27.90 -5.94 -30.15
N LEU A 196 -29.02 -5.62 -30.78
CA LEU A 196 -29.58 -6.39 -31.90
C LEU A 196 -28.64 -6.43 -33.13
N ARG A 197 -27.88 -5.36 -33.37
CA ARG A 197 -26.90 -5.31 -34.47
C ARG A 197 -25.63 -6.10 -34.14
N MET A 198 -25.23 -6.13 -32.87
CA MET A 198 -24.08 -6.93 -32.41
C MET A 198 -24.40 -8.42 -32.49
N ASP A 199 -25.59 -8.84 -32.03
CA ASP A 199 -26.05 -10.22 -32.14
C ASP A 199 -26.08 -10.69 -33.60
N ARG A 200 -26.63 -9.89 -34.53
CA ARG A 200 -26.63 -10.22 -35.97
C ARG A 200 -25.23 -10.36 -36.56
N ARG A 201 -24.28 -9.53 -36.13
CA ARG A 201 -22.88 -9.63 -36.59
C ARG A 201 -22.20 -10.90 -36.07
N ARG A 202 -22.47 -11.29 -34.83
CA ARG A 202 -22.00 -12.56 -34.26
C ARG A 202 -22.58 -13.74 -35.01
N ASP A 203 -23.88 -13.74 -35.30
CA ASP A 203 -24.53 -14.83 -36.03
C ASP A 203 -23.97 -14.95 -37.46
N LEU A 204 -23.67 -13.83 -38.12
CA LEU A 204 -22.99 -13.80 -39.43
C LEU A 204 -21.55 -14.33 -39.35
N LEU A 205 -20.79 -13.94 -38.31
CA LEU A 205 -19.42 -14.43 -38.10
C LEU A 205 -19.42 -15.95 -37.85
N GLN A 206 -20.31 -16.46 -36.99
CA GLN A 206 -20.47 -17.90 -36.76
C GLN A 206 -20.87 -18.65 -38.03
N GLN A 207 -21.75 -18.08 -38.86
CA GLN A 207 -22.09 -18.67 -40.15
C GLN A 207 -20.87 -18.76 -41.07
N PHE A 208 -20.06 -17.70 -41.13
CA PHE A 208 -18.84 -17.67 -41.94
C PHE A 208 -17.76 -18.63 -41.41
N GLU A 209 -17.53 -18.66 -40.10
CA GLU A 209 -16.60 -19.56 -39.42
C GLU A 209 -17.04 -21.02 -39.56
N SER A 210 -18.35 -21.33 -39.47
CA SER A 210 -18.86 -22.69 -39.69
C SER A 210 -18.64 -23.19 -41.13
N GLN A 211 -18.57 -22.27 -42.10
CA GLN A 211 -18.22 -22.59 -43.49
C GLN A 211 -16.71 -22.75 -43.67
N LEU A 212 -15.88 -21.97 -42.97
CA LEU A 212 -14.42 -22.04 -43.02
C LEU A 212 -13.85 -23.24 -42.23
N GLY A 213 -14.42 -23.54 -41.07
CA GLY A 213 -14.01 -24.64 -40.18
C GLY A 213 -14.27 -26.04 -40.76
N ARG A 214 -15.04 -26.15 -41.85
CA ARG A 214 -15.14 -27.38 -42.66
C ARG A 214 -13.89 -27.62 -43.52
N LEU A 215 -13.00 -26.63 -43.69
CA LEU A 215 -11.81 -26.73 -44.52
C LEU A 215 -10.49 -26.86 -43.74
N GLU A 216 -10.42 -26.43 -42.48
CA GLU A 216 -9.18 -26.53 -41.68
C GLU A 216 -9.46 -26.86 -40.20
N SER A 217 -9.05 -28.05 -39.75
CA SER A 217 -9.05 -28.44 -38.34
C SER A 217 -7.70 -28.08 -37.70
N THR A 218 -7.52 -26.81 -37.34
CA THR A 218 -6.35 -26.40 -36.53
C THR A 218 -6.79 -25.81 -35.20
N GLY A 219 -6.15 -26.21 -34.10
CA GLY A 219 -6.46 -25.75 -32.73
C GLY A 219 -6.33 -24.25 -32.48
N ARG A 220 -5.85 -23.47 -33.48
CA ARG A 220 -5.84 -21.99 -33.45
C ARG A 220 -7.24 -21.40 -33.60
N VAL A 221 -8.12 -22.03 -34.37
CA VAL A 221 -9.51 -21.56 -34.59
C VAL A 221 -10.30 -21.62 -33.29
N GLY A 222 -10.30 -22.76 -32.58
CA GLY A 222 -11.04 -22.88 -31.31
C GLY A 222 -10.53 -22.02 -30.14
N ALA A 223 -9.26 -21.56 -30.18
CA ALA A 223 -8.76 -20.58 -29.21
C ALA A 223 -9.24 -19.16 -29.55
N TRP A 224 -9.28 -18.82 -30.83
CA TRP A 224 -9.82 -17.56 -31.34
C TRP A 224 -11.33 -17.42 -31.06
N ASP A 225 -12.09 -18.49 -31.29
CA ASP A 225 -13.54 -18.53 -31.05
C ASP A 225 -13.88 -18.26 -29.58
N ARG A 226 -13.14 -18.88 -28.64
CA ARG A 226 -13.33 -18.66 -27.19
C ARG A 226 -13.03 -17.23 -26.77
N LEU A 227 -11.94 -16.64 -27.26
CA LEU A 227 -11.59 -15.26 -26.94
C LEU A 227 -12.64 -14.27 -27.48
N ASN A 228 -13.14 -14.49 -28.70
CA ASN A 228 -14.21 -13.67 -29.28
C ASN A 228 -15.53 -13.81 -28.50
N GLN A 229 -15.88 -15.02 -28.08
CA GLN A 229 -17.07 -15.25 -27.27
C GLN A 229 -16.98 -14.53 -25.91
N GLN A 230 -15.84 -14.61 -25.23
CA GLN A 230 -15.61 -13.91 -23.97
C GLN A 230 -15.70 -12.39 -24.12
N ALA A 231 -15.07 -11.82 -25.15
CA ALA A 231 -15.15 -10.39 -25.42
C ALA A 231 -16.59 -9.94 -25.72
N PHE A 232 -17.35 -10.75 -26.46
CA PHE A 232 -18.75 -10.47 -26.77
C PHE A 232 -19.63 -10.52 -25.50
N ASP A 233 -19.48 -11.55 -24.68
CA ASP A 233 -20.22 -11.69 -23.43
C ASP A 233 -19.91 -10.54 -22.47
N LEU A 234 -18.66 -10.07 -22.44
CA LEU A 234 -18.25 -8.93 -21.64
C LEU A 234 -18.93 -7.62 -22.09
N ILE A 235 -18.98 -7.36 -23.39
CA ILE A 235 -19.61 -6.16 -23.98
C ILE A 235 -21.14 -6.19 -23.85
N THR A 236 -21.74 -7.38 -23.95
CA THR A 236 -23.21 -7.54 -23.98
C THR A 236 -23.84 -7.84 -22.62
N SER A 237 -23.05 -8.24 -21.61
CA SER A 237 -23.55 -8.49 -20.26
C SER A 237 -23.65 -7.19 -19.45
N GLY A 238 -24.89 -6.80 -19.12
CA GLY A 238 -25.13 -5.66 -18.21
C GLY A 238 -24.54 -5.88 -16.81
N ALA A 239 -24.41 -7.14 -16.38
CA ALA A 239 -23.84 -7.51 -15.08
C ALA A 239 -22.34 -7.17 -14.98
N ALA A 240 -21.54 -7.46 -16.00
CA ALA A 240 -20.12 -7.12 -15.99
C ALA A 240 -19.92 -5.60 -15.97
N ARG A 241 -20.63 -4.87 -16.84
CA ARG A 241 -20.55 -3.40 -16.89
C ARG A 241 -20.97 -2.75 -15.57
N SER A 242 -22.07 -3.20 -14.97
CA SER A 242 -22.53 -2.69 -13.67
C SER A 242 -21.53 -2.99 -12.56
N ALA A 243 -20.86 -4.14 -12.56
CA ALA A 243 -19.87 -4.48 -11.54
C ALA A 243 -18.70 -3.50 -11.51
N PHE A 244 -18.23 -3.05 -12.67
CA PHE A 244 -17.14 -2.07 -12.81
C PHE A 244 -17.54 -0.62 -12.53
N ASP A 245 -18.83 -0.32 -12.48
CA ASP A 245 -19.34 1.02 -12.25
C ASP A 245 -19.42 1.35 -10.75
N LEU A 246 -18.35 1.93 -10.21
CA LEU A 246 -18.28 2.40 -8.82
C LEU A 246 -19.19 3.60 -8.53
N SER A 247 -19.73 4.28 -9.54
CA SER A 247 -20.68 5.38 -9.31
C SER A 247 -22.02 4.90 -8.74
N GLN A 248 -22.30 3.60 -8.84
CA GLN A 248 -23.48 2.97 -8.25
C GLN A 248 -23.34 2.69 -6.75
N GLU A 249 -22.14 2.85 -6.18
CA GLU A 249 -21.94 2.76 -4.73
C GLU A 249 -22.22 4.10 -4.06
N PRO A 250 -22.90 4.12 -2.89
CA PRO A 250 -23.05 5.34 -2.11
C PRO A 250 -21.69 5.93 -1.75
N ASP A 251 -21.61 7.27 -1.70
CA ASP A 251 -20.38 7.97 -1.32
C ASP A 251 -19.84 7.52 0.03
N SER A 252 -20.72 7.24 0.99
CA SER A 252 -20.34 6.73 2.31
C SER A 252 -19.61 5.39 2.26
N VAL A 253 -19.96 4.51 1.32
CA VAL A 253 -19.26 3.22 1.11
C VAL A 253 -17.90 3.48 0.48
N ARG A 254 -17.83 4.33 -0.55
CA ARG A 254 -16.56 4.71 -1.19
C ARG A 254 -15.61 5.36 -0.19
N ASP A 255 -16.12 6.21 0.68
CA ASP A 255 -15.37 6.88 1.76
C ASP A 255 -14.91 5.92 2.85
N ARG A 256 -15.66 4.84 3.14
CA ARG A 256 -15.24 3.79 4.08
C ARG A 256 -13.99 3.07 3.58
N TYR A 257 -13.94 2.70 2.31
CA TYR A 257 -12.76 2.08 1.68
C TYR A 257 -11.63 3.07 1.43
N GLY A 258 -11.95 4.37 1.33
CA GLY A 258 -11.01 5.44 1.02
C GLY A 258 -10.88 5.71 -0.47
N ARG A 259 -10.78 7.00 -0.84
CA ARG A 259 -10.75 7.47 -2.24
C ARG A 259 -9.35 7.51 -2.84
N TYR A 260 -8.63 6.40 -2.69
CA TYR A 260 -7.31 6.16 -3.26
C TYR A 260 -7.33 4.82 -3.98
N THR A 261 -6.37 4.60 -4.88
CA THR A 261 -6.33 3.45 -5.81
C THR A 261 -6.54 2.12 -5.08
N TRP A 262 -5.79 1.86 -4.01
CA TRP A 262 -5.94 0.63 -3.21
C TRP A 262 -7.37 0.43 -2.69
N GLY A 263 -7.93 1.44 -2.02
CA GLY A 263 -9.28 1.39 -1.44
C GLY A 263 -10.35 1.11 -2.49
N GLN A 264 -10.29 1.82 -3.62
CA GLN A 264 -11.28 1.68 -4.68
C GLN A 264 -11.09 0.38 -5.48
N SER A 265 -9.87 -0.14 -5.63
CA SER A 265 -9.63 -1.46 -6.22
C SER A 265 -10.18 -2.59 -5.35
N VAL A 266 -10.08 -2.50 -4.02
CA VAL A 266 -10.66 -3.49 -3.11
C VAL A 266 -12.20 -3.41 -3.11
N LEU A 267 -12.77 -2.21 -3.16
CA LEU A 267 -14.23 -2.03 -3.33
C LEU A 267 -14.72 -2.65 -4.65
N LEU A 268 -13.99 -2.41 -5.75
CA LEU A 268 -14.28 -3.00 -7.03
C LEU A 268 -14.19 -4.54 -6.98
N ALA A 269 -13.20 -5.09 -6.28
CA ALA A 269 -13.09 -6.53 -6.07
C ALA A 269 -14.34 -7.11 -5.40
N ARG A 270 -14.86 -6.46 -4.35
CA ARG A 270 -16.13 -6.87 -3.71
C ARG A 270 -17.28 -6.91 -4.70
N ARG A 271 -17.44 -5.87 -5.53
CA ARG A 271 -18.51 -5.80 -6.56
C ARG A 271 -18.38 -6.89 -7.62
N LEU A 272 -17.16 -7.15 -8.08
CA LEU A 272 -16.90 -8.21 -9.07
C LEU A 272 -17.26 -9.59 -8.52
N ILE A 273 -16.90 -9.88 -7.28
CA ILE A 273 -17.24 -11.14 -6.62
C ILE A 273 -18.76 -11.29 -6.46
N GLU A 274 -19.44 -10.22 -6.04
CA GLU A 274 -20.91 -10.15 -5.92
C GLU A 274 -21.62 -10.40 -7.27
N ALA A 275 -21.03 -9.90 -8.36
CA ALA A 275 -21.49 -10.13 -9.73
C ALA A 275 -21.22 -11.57 -10.21
N GLY A 276 -20.28 -12.28 -9.57
CA GLY A 276 -19.99 -13.69 -9.78
C GLY A 276 -18.61 -14.01 -10.32
N VAL A 277 -17.66 -13.06 -10.33
CA VAL A 277 -16.25 -13.35 -10.65
C VAL A 277 -15.71 -14.39 -9.64
N ARG A 278 -14.90 -15.34 -10.14
CA ARG A 278 -14.37 -16.43 -9.30
C ARG A 278 -13.20 -15.96 -8.44
N LEU A 279 -12.24 -15.25 -9.04
CA LEU A 279 -11.03 -14.79 -8.39
C LEU A 279 -10.77 -13.34 -8.80
N VAL A 280 -10.59 -12.47 -7.83
CA VAL A 280 -10.08 -11.12 -8.04
C VAL A 280 -8.76 -10.98 -7.29
N HIS A 281 -7.69 -10.75 -8.03
CA HIS A 281 -6.38 -10.42 -7.51
C HIS A 281 -6.25 -8.90 -7.46
N VAL A 282 -6.11 -8.34 -6.27
CA VAL A 282 -5.88 -6.91 -6.06
C VAL A 282 -4.41 -6.70 -5.70
N ASN A 283 -3.65 -6.19 -6.67
CA ASN A 283 -2.26 -5.84 -6.49
C ASN A 283 -2.12 -4.44 -5.88
N TRP A 284 -1.19 -4.28 -4.94
CA TRP A 284 -0.84 -2.95 -4.45
C TRP A 284 -0.16 -2.14 -5.56
N ALA A 285 -0.85 -1.10 -6.03
CA ALA A 285 -0.34 -0.25 -7.09
C ALA A 285 0.69 0.77 -6.58
N ARG A 286 1.62 1.17 -7.45
CA ARG A 286 2.56 2.25 -7.16
C ARG A 286 1.81 3.57 -7.11
N ASP A 287 2.01 4.31 -6.04
CA ASP A 287 1.51 5.67 -5.95
C ASP A 287 2.27 6.58 -6.95
N PRO A 288 1.65 7.68 -7.43
CA PRO A 288 2.36 8.64 -8.27
C PRO A 288 3.62 9.19 -7.59
N GLY A 289 4.77 9.11 -8.28
CA GLY A 289 6.08 9.52 -7.77
C GLY A 289 6.87 8.44 -7.00
N ASP A 290 6.33 7.22 -6.92
CA ASP A 290 6.90 6.09 -6.16
C ASP A 290 7.78 5.14 -7.01
N ASN A 291 7.92 5.36 -8.31
CA ASN A 291 8.54 4.41 -9.26
C ASN A 291 10.04 4.18 -9.08
N ALA A 292 10.74 5.10 -8.40
CA ALA A 292 12.17 5.05 -8.20
C ALA A 292 12.55 5.77 -6.90
N VAL A 293 11.98 5.34 -5.78
CA VAL A 293 12.38 5.79 -4.43
C VAL A 293 12.96 4.62 -3.65
N ASP A 294 13.64 4.90 -2.54
CA ASP A 294 14.27 3.87 -1.70
C ASP A 294 13.28 3.16 -0.74
N ASN A 295 11.97 3.39 -0.90
CA ASN A 295 10.93 2.73 -0.10
C ASN A 295 9.58 2.61 -0.82
N PRO A 296 9.55 2.09 -2.05
CA PRO A 296 8.33 2.06 -2.84
C PRO A 296 7.37 0.99 -2.32
N LEU A 297 6.06 1.15 -2.54
CA LEU A 297 5.06 0.15 -2.14
C LEU A 297 5.28 -0.30 -0.67
N TRP A 298 5.23 -1.61 -0.39
CA TRP A 298 5.67 -2.24 0.86
C TRP A 298 7.17 -2.54 0.92
N ASP A 299 7.94 -2.20 -0.12
CA ASP A 299 9.39 -2.41 -0.19
C ASP A 299 10.17 -1.39 0.64
N THR A 300 10.11 -1.56 1.96
CA THR A 300 10.53 -0.59 2.98
C THR A 300 12.01 -0.66 3.35
N HIS A 301 12.91 -0.74 2.36
CA HIS A 301 14.37 -0.77 2.59
C HIS A 301 14.97 0.58 3.05
N ALA A 302 14.17 1.65 3.11
CA ALA A 302 14.45 2.89 3.83
C ALA A 302 13.20 3.41 4.55
N LEU A 303 13.39 4.19 5.63
CA LEU A 303 12.32 4.88 6.36
C LEU A 303 11.08 4.01 6.61
N ASN A 304 11.27 2.73 6.97
CA ASN A 304 10.21 1.73 7.13
C ASN A 304 9.07 2.27 8.00
N ALA A 305 9.47 2.80 9.15
CA ALA A 305 8.54 3.18 10.16
C ALA A 305 7.67 4.39 9.72
N ASP A 306 8.23 5.35 8.98
CA ASP A 306 7.46 6.46 8.40
C ASP A 306 6.56 6.00 7.28
N ARG A 307 7.08 5.20 6.35
CA ARG A 307 6.30 4.70 5.21
C ARG A 307 5.08 3.90 5.66
N LEU A 308 5.23 3.07 6.68
CA LEU A 308 4.12 2.30 7.26
C LEU A 308 3.08 3.19 7.93
N GLN A 309 3.48 4.11 8.80
CA GLN A 309 2.53 4.94 9.57
C GLN A 309 1.89 6.07 8.75
N ASP A 310 2.61 6.62 7.77
CA ASP A 310 2.13 7.78 7.00
C ASP A 310 1.46 7.39 5.67
N ASN A 311 1.68 6.17 5.17
CA ASN A 311 1.15 5.74 3.87
C ASN A 311 0.46 4.36 3.93
N LEU A 312 1.23 3.30 4.17
CA LEU A 312 0.77 1.93 3.89
C LEU A 312 -0.34 1.47 4.83
N CYS A 313 -0.14 1.55 6.14
CA CYS A 313 -1.14 1.14 7.11
C CYS A 313 -2.38 2.06 7.11
N PRO A 314 -2.26 3.40 6.97
CA PRO A 314 -3.40 4.29 6.73
C PRO A 314 -4.28 3.97 5.52
N GLN A 315 -3.72 3.32 4.50
CA GLN A 315 -4.50 2.80 3.37
C GLN A 315 -5.01 1.38 3.66
N PHE A 316 -4.16 0.48 4.15
CA PHE A 316 -4.50 -0.93 4.35
C PHE A 316 -5.53 -1.17 5.45
N ASP A 317 -5.26 -0.70 6.67
CA ASP A 317 -6.06 -1.01 7.87
C ASP A 317 -7.54 -0.59 7.75
N PRO A 318 -7.89 0.63 7.31
CA PRO A 318 -9.28 0.99 7.10
C PRO A 318 -9.93 0.31 5.89
N THR A 319 -9.18 0.08 4.80
CA THR A 319 -9.71 -0.61 3.60
C THR A 319 -10.06 -2.06 3.90
N PHE A 320 -9.15 -2.76 4.59
CA PHE A 320 -9.36 -4.16 4.97
C PHE A 320 -10.54 -4.30 5.93
N ALA A 321 -10.63 -3.44 6.95
CA ALA A 321 -11.78 -3.40 7.84
C ALA A 321 -13.10 -3.15 7.08
N ALA A 322 -13.12 -2.19 6.15
CA ALA A 322 -14.30 -1.90 5.34
C ALA A 322 -14.73 -3.08 4.46
N LEU A 323 -13.77 -3.84 3.89
CA LEU A 323 -14.03 -5.07 3.15
C LEU A 323 -14.63 -6.15 4.05
N MET A 324 -14.04 -6.38 5.22
CA MET A 324 -14.52 -7.41 6.16
C MET A 324 -15.93 -7.11 6.64
N ASP A 325 -16.23 -5.84 6.95
CA ASP A 325 -17.59 -5.40 7.31
C ASP A 325 -18.56 -5.63 6.14
N ASP A 326 -18.24 -5.16 4.93
CA ASP A 326 -19.11 -5.30 3.75
C ASP A 326 -19.41 -6.76 3.41
N LEU A 327 -18.38 -7.63 3.41
CA LEU A 327 -18.57 -9.04 3.12
C LEU A 327 -19.43 -9.72 4.19
N THR A 328 -19.34 -9.28 5.45
CA THR A 328 -20.18 -9.80 6.54
C THR A 328 -21.62 -9.31 6.41
N GLU A 329 -21.81 -8.01 6.26
CA GLU A 329 -23.13 -7.36 6.15
C GLU A 329 -23.92 -7.92 4.96
N ARG A 330 -23.23 -8.29 3.88
CA ARG A 330 -23.82 -8.88 2.68
C ARG A 330 -23.93 -10.40 2.71
N GLY A 331 -23.45 -11.07 3.77
CA GLY A 331 -23.43 -12.53 3.86
C GLY A 331 -22.51 -13.21 2.84
N LEU A 332 -21.52 -12.49 2.31
CA LEU A 332 -20.56 -12.99 1.32
C LEU A 332 -19.31 -13.62 1.94
N LEU A 333 -18.97 -13.29 3.19
CA LEU A 333 -17.74 -13.75 3.84
C LEU A 333 -17.69 -15.29 3.99
N ASP A 334 -18.83 -15.94 4.21
CA ASP A 334 -18.89 -17.40 4.36
C ASP A 334 -18.62 -18.15 3.04
N GLU A 335 -18.71 -17.47 1.90
CA GLU A 335 -18.54 -18.05 0.56
C GLU A 335 -17.32 -17.48 -0.20
N THR A 336 -16.74 -16.39 0.32
CA THR A 336 -15.60 -15.68 -0.27
C THR A 336 -14.36 -15.89 0.59
N LEU A 337 -13.32 -16.50 0.01
CA LEU A 337 -12.02 -16.57 0.66
C LEU A 337 -11.30 -15.22 0.49
N VAL A 338 -10.95 -14.58 1.59
CA VAL A 338 -10.09 -13.38 1.59
C VAL A 338 -8.67 -13.79 1.98
N VAL A 339 -7.69 -13.42 1.17
CA VAL A 339 -6.26 -13.68 1.44
C VAL A 339 -5.51 -12.35 1.46
N VAL A 340 -4.64 -12.16 2.44
CA VAL A 340 -3.73 -11.01 2.54
C VAL A 340 -2.30 -11.52 2.63
N MET A 341 -1.49 -11.22 1.59
CA MET A 341 -0.14 -11.78 1.46
C MET A 341 0.76 -10.85 0.65
N GLY A 342 2.07 -10.91 0.90
CA GLY A 342 3.10 -10.42 -0.03
C GLY A 342 4.09 -11.53 -0.37
N GLU A 343 5.07 -11.23 -1.20
CA GLU A 343 6.08 -12.18 -1.69
C GLU A 343 6.98 -12.76 -0.60
N PHE A 344 7.29 -11.98 0.44
CA PHE A 344 8.18 -12.37 1.53
C PHE A 344 8.04 -11.42 2.73
N GLY A 345 8.92 -11.58 3.72
CA GLY A 345 9.03 -10.70 4.88
C GLY A 345 10.21 -9.75 4.79
N ARG A 346 10.58 -9.19 5.93
CA ARG A 346 11.66 -8.20 6.02
C ARG A 346 12.69 -8.57 7.06
N THR A 347 13.92 -8.04 6.89
CA THR A 347 15.01 -8.35 7.82
C THR A 347 14.62 -8.03 9.26
N PRO A 348 14.97 -8.88 10.23
CA PRO A 348 14.75 -8.60 11.65
C PRO A 348 15.39 -7.32 12.12
N LYS A 349 16.60 -7.00 11.63
CA LYS A 349 17.34 -5.82 12.04
C LYS A 349 17.05 -4.66 11.12
N ILE A 350 16.79 -3.48 11.70
CA ILE A 350 16.66 -2.21 10.99
C ILE A 350 18.03 -1.78 10.44
N ASN A 351 18.08 -1.41 9.16
CA ASN A 351 19.30 -1.00 8.46
C ASN A 351 19.66 0.47 8.72
N ALA A 352 20.80 0.93 8.19
CA ALA A 352 21.30 2.29 8.39
C ALA A 352 20.38 3.40 7.82
N ASN A 353 19.53 3.07 6.86
CA ASN A 353 18.55 3.98 6.26
C ASN A 353 17.21 3.98 7.02
N GLY A 354 17.14 3.32 8.18
CA GLY A 354 15.92 3.15 8.96
C GLY A 354 14.86 2.27 8.29
N GLY A 355 15.28 1.46 7.31
CA GLY A 355 14.45 0.48 6.64
C GLY A 355 14.69 -0.94 7.11
N ARG A 356 14.03 -1.90 6.46
CA ARG A 356 14.31 -3.33 6.57
C ARG A 356 14.50 -3.90 5.16
N ASP A 357 15.55 -4.70 4.99
CA ASP A 357 15.91 -5.29 3.69
C ASP A 357 15.06 -6.54 3.41
N HIS A 358 15.25 -7.14 2.23
CA HIS A 358 14.49 -8.31 1.80
C HIS A 358 14.77 -9.53 2.67
N TRP A 359 13.73 -10.35 2.93
CA TRP A 359 13.86 -11.51 3.79
C TRP A 359 12.79 -12.60 3.51
N GLY A 360 13.13 -13.55 2.64
CA GLY A 360 12.31 -14.70 2.25
C GLY A 360 12.28 -15.84 3.27
N HIS A 361 13.06 -15.75 4.34
CA HIS A 361 13.20 -16.85 5.29
C HIS A 361 11.97 -17.04 6.18
N VAL A 362 11.27 -15.98 6.55
CA VAL A 362 10.02 -16.09 7.30
C VAL A 362 9.14 -14.86 7.09
N PHE A 363 7.84 -15.07 6.96
CA PHE A 363 6.85 -13.99 6.91
C PHE A 363 5.46 -14.46 7.29
N SER A 364 4.55 -13.51 7.36
CA SER A 364 3.17 -13.75 7.74
C SER A 364 2.19 -13.48 6.62
N PHE A 365 1.11 -14.24 6.59
CA PHE A 365 -0.07 -13.96 5.78
C PHE A 365 -1.33 -14.23 6.59
N ALA A 366 -2.45 -13.65 6.16
CA ALA A 366 -3.75 -13.85 6.80
C ALA A 366 -4.78 -14.38 5.80
N MET A 367 -5.67 -15.25 6.27
CA MET A 367 -6.83 -15.73 5.52
C MET A 367 -8.11 -15.58 6.35
N ALA A 368 -9.24 -15.39 5.68
CA ALA A 368 -10.55 -15.29 6.30
C ALA A 368 -11.66 -15.80 5.37
N GLY A 369 -12.77 -16.24 5.97
CA GLY A 369 -13.97 -16.67 5.23
C GLY A 369 -13.84 -18.03 4.57
N ALA A 370 -14.91 -18.47 3.90
CA ALA A 370 -14.95 -19.64 3.04
C ALA A 370 -14.28 -20.93 3.59
N GLY A 371 -14.60 -21.32 4.82
CA GLY A 371 -14.09 -22.57 5.42
C GLY A 371 -12.74 -22.43 6.16
N ILE A 372 -12.21 -21.20 6.26
CA ILE A 372 -11.12 -20.88 7.17
C ILE A 372 -11.63 -20.85 8.61
N ARG A 373 -10.95 -21.56 9.50
CA ARG A 373 -11.12 -21.46 10.94
C ARG A 373 -10.45 -20.17 11.41
N GLY A 374 -11.23 -19.14 11.75
CA GLY A 374 -10.73 -17.90 12.33
C GLY A 374 -10.26 -18.04 13.78
N GLY A 375 -9.75 -16.95 14.35
CA GLY A 375 -9.41 -16.87 15.77
C GLY A 375 -8.10 -17.56 16.14
N GLN A 376 -7.20 -17.76 15.17
CA GLN A 376 -6.00 -18.57 15.39
C GLN A 376 -4.76 -18.04 14.70
N VAL A 377 -3.62 -18.45 15.26
CA VAL A 377 -2.29 -18.27 14.70
C VAL A 377 -1.68 -19.64 14.43
N ILE A 378 -1.29 -19.89 13.18
CA ILE A 378 -0.64 -21.13 12.76
C ILE A 378 0.86 -20.90 12.59
N GLY A 379 1.62 -21.77 13.23
CA GLY A 379 3.08 -21.69 13.25
C GLY A 379 3.61 -20.48 14.01
N ALA A 380 4.93 -20.34 14.02
CA ALA A 380 5.62 -19.23 14.62
C ALA A 380 6.95 -18.95 13.91
N SER A 381 7.37 -17.70 13.92
CA SER A 381 8.77 -17.33 13.70
C SER A 381 9.52 -17.31 15.03
N ASP A 382 10.85 -17.27 14.98
CA ASP A 382 11.71 -17.20 16.16
C ASP A 382 11.54 -15.89 16.96
N ARG A 383 12.24 -15.79 18.09
CA ARG A 383 12.19 -14.62 18.99
C ARG A 383 12.52 -13.28 18.31
N ASN A 384 13.22 -13.32 17.18
CA ASN A 384 13.63 -12.15 16.42
C ASN A 384 12.79 -11.95 15.16
N GLY A 385 11.92 -12.89 14.78
CA GLY A 385 11.23 -12.89 13.50
C GLY A 385 12.17 -13.15 12.31
N ALA A 386 13.25 -13.92 12.51
CA ALA A 386 14.28 -14.19 11.51
C ALA A 386 14.05 -15.50 10.76
N TYR A 387 13.67 -16.57 11.45
CA TYR A 387 13.43 -17.86 10.82
C TYR A 387 12.14 -18.49 11.37
N PRO A 388 11.54 -19.47 10.66
CA PRO A 388 10.45 -20.26 11.21
C PRO A 388 10.92 -21.00 12.48
N ALA A 389 10.20 -20.85 13.58
CA ALA A 389 10.41 -21.61 14.81
C ALA A 389 9.62 -22.92 14.82
N THR A 390 8.60 -23.02 13.97
CA THR A 390 7.81 -24.24 13.72
C THR A 390 8.01 -24.71 12.29
N THR A 391 7.34 -25.80 11.91
CA THR A 391 7.31 -26.29 10.51
C THR A 391 7.01 -25.14 9.55
N PRO A 392 7.92 -24.88 8.58
CA PRO A 392 7.70 -23.85 7.58
C PRO A 392 6.51 -24.21 6.68
N VAL A 393 5.67 -23.23 6.40
CA VAL A 393 4.66 -23.33 5.34
C VAL A 393 5.32 -22.87 4.03
N THR A 394 5.09 -23.59 2.93
CA THR A 394 5.65 -23.26 1.62
C THR A 394 4.61 -22.69 0.68
N GLY A 395 5.05 -22.10 -0.44
CA GLY A 395 4.15 -21.66 -1.51
C GLY A 395 3.30 -22.80 -2.10
N GLY A 396 3.82 -24.04 -2.09
CA GLY A 396 3.06 -25.22 -2.52
C GLY A 396 1.92 -25.58 -1.57
N ASP A 397 2.14 -25.48 -0.26
CA ASP A 397 1.11 -25.77 0.76
C ASP A 397 0.00 -24.71 0.72
N PHE A 398 0.39 -23.46 0.48
CA PHE A 398 -0.56 -22.37 0.25
C PHE A 398 -1.45 -22.63 -0.97
N THR A 399 -0.88 -22.94 -2.14
CA THR A 399 -1.68 -23.21 -3.34
C THR A 399 -2.51 -24.48 -3.20
N ALA A 400 -2.03 -25.50 -2.50
CA ALA A 400 -2.80 -26.69 -2.15
C ALA A 400 -4.04 -26.34 -1.33
N THR A 401 -3.88 -25.49 -0.31
CA THR A 401 -4.98 -25.00 0.52
C THR A 401 -5.99 -24.20 -0.30
N LEU A 402 -5.52 -23.33 -1.20
CA LEU A 402 -6.37 -22.55 -2.09
C LEU A 402 -7.21 -23.45 -3.02
N PHE A 403 -6.58 -24.43 -3.67
CA PHE A 403 -7.27 -25.39 -4.54
C PHE A 403 -8.30 -26.22 -3.75
N HIS A 404 -7.92 -26.72 -2.57
CA HIS A 404 -8.82 -27.47 -1.69
C HIS A 404 -10.08 -26.68 -1.33
N LEU A 405 -9.93 -25.43 -0.89
CA LEU A 405 -11.06 -24.55 -0.55
C LEU A 405 -11.92 -24.24 -1.77
N LEU A 406 -11.31 -24.14 -2.95
CA LEU A 406 -12.02 -24.03 -4.22
C LEU A 406 -12.56 -25.37 -4.73
N GLY A 407 -12.42 -26.47 -4.02
CA GLY A 407 -12.97 -27.78 -4.44
C GLY A 407 -12.28 -28.32 -5.69
N ILE A 408 -11.02 -27.94 -5.90
CA ILE A 408 -10.11 -28.51 -6.88
C ILE A 408 -9.23 -29.49 -6.10
N ASP A 409 -9.21 -30.76 -6.49
CA ASP A 409 -8.37 -31.77 -5.83
C ASP A 409 -6.89 -31.40 -5.98
N SER A 410 -6.25 -31.00 -4.87
CA SER A 410 -4.86 -30.56 -4.86
C SER A 410 -3.87 -31.68 -5.20
N THR A 411 -4.29 -32.94 -5.11
CA THR A 411 -3.49 -34.11 -5.54
C THR A 411 -3.64 -34.44 -7.02
N GLY A 412 -4.56 -33.74 -7.70
CA GLY A 412 -4.85 -33.94 -9.11
C GLY A 412 -3.78 -33.41 -10.05
N VAL A 413 -4.00 -33.71 -11.33
CA VAL A 413 -3.17 -33.26 -12.45
C VAL A 413 -4.00 -32.44 -13.44
N PHE A 414 -3.36 -31.49 -14.09
CA PHE A 414 -3.90 -30.82 -15.27
C PHE A 414 -3.02 -31.10 -16.48
N HIS A 415 -3.56 -30.88 -17.68
CA HIS A 415 -2.86 -31.19 -18.93
C HIS A 415 -2.48 -29.92 -19.66
N ASP A 416 -1.27 -29.87 -20.19
CA ASP A 416 -0.83 -28.77 -21.05
C ASP A 416 -1.38 -28.91 -22.49
N ARG A 417 -0.94 -28.01 -23.38
CA ARG A 417 -1.39 -27.98 -24.78
C ARG A 417 -0.98 -29.20 -25.61
N GLU A 418 0.03 -29.93 -25.18
CA GLU A 418 0.50 -31.19 -25.79
C GLU A 418 -0.14 -32.41 -25.13
N GLY A 419 -1.01 -32.21 -24.13
CA GLY A 419 -1.64 -33.28 -23.37
C GLY A 419 -0.70 -33.91 -22.32
N ARG A 420 0.41 -33.24 -21.95
CA ARG A 420 1.30 -33.75 -20.90
C ARG A 420 0.70 -33.47 -19.51
N PRO A 421 0.68 -34.45 -18.60
CA PRO A 421 0.14 -34.26 -17.26
C PRO A 421 1.14 -33.51 -16.35
N HIS A 422 0.63 -32.56 -15.59
CA HIS A 422 1.36 -31.76 -14.61
C HIS A 422 0.61 -31.77 -13.27
N PRO A 423 1.28 -32.04 -12.14
CA PRO A 423 0.64 -31.95 -10.82
C PRO A 423 0.20 -30.53 -10.52
N LEU A 424 -0.96 -30.35 -9.87
CA LEU A 424 -1.46 -29.01 -9.55
C LEU A 424 -0.55 -28.24 -8.60
N THR A 425 -0.03 -28.93 -7.59
CA THR A 425 0.92 -28.42 -6.61
C THR A 425 1.76 -29.58 -6.09
N LYS A 426 2.86 -29.27 -5.41
CA LYS A 426 3.73 -30.23 -4.70
C LYS A 426 3.61 -30.14 -3.18
N GLY A 427 2.79 -29.22 -2.67
CA GLY A 427 2.52 -29.10 -1.23
C GLY A 427 1.24 -29.79 -0.82
N GLU A 428 0.91 -29.69 0.46
CA GLU A 428 -0.31 -30.25 1.05
C GLU A 428 -1.19 -29.14 1.64
N PRO A 429 -2.53 -29.28 1.65
CA PRO A 429 -3.37 -28.33 2.34
C PRO A 429 -2.98 -28.17 3.81
N ILE A 430 -2.93 -26.92 4.27
CA ILE A 430 -2.59 -26.55 5.64
C ILE A 430 -3.83 -26.81 6.50
N ALA A 431 -3.98 -28.05 6.97
CA ALA A 431 -5.19 -28.51 7.62
C ALA A 431 -5.57 -27.69 8.88
N GLY A 432 -4.59 -27.18 9.63
CA GLY A 432 -4.84 -26.27 10.75
C GLY A 432 -5.58 -24.97 10.40
N LEU A 433 -5.54 -24.51 9.13
CA LEU A 433 -6.31 -23.34 8.69
C LEU A 433 -7.79 -23.64 8.49
N LEU A 434 -8.19 -24.91 8.41
CA LEU A 434 -9.48 -25.33 7.91
C LEU A 434 -10.45 -25.70 9.04
N GLY A 435 -11.74 -25.53 8.79
CA GLY A 435 -12.81 -26.00 9.66
C GLY A 435 -13.61 -24.88 10.32
N GLU A 436 -14.34 -25.23 11.36
CA GLU A 436 -15.16 -24.29 12.14
C GLU A 436 -14.34 -23.67 13.28
N CYS A 437 -14.67 -22.43 13.63
CA CYS A 437 -14.11 -21.80 14.83
C CYS A 437 -14.54 -22.57 16.08
N GLU A 438 -13.57 -23.11 16.81
CA GLU A 438 -13.82 -23.50 18.21
C GLU A 438 -14.08 -22.25 19.07
N ALA A 439 -14.63 -22.45 20.27
CA ALA A 439 -14.80 -21.37 21.24
C ALA A 439 -13.44 -20.78 21.63
N VAL A 440 -13.12 -19.62 21.06
CA VAL A 440 -11.94 -18.83 21.42
C VAL A 440 -12.27 -17.86 22.54
N SER A 441 -11.30 -17.57 23.41
CA SER A 441 -11.46 -16.54 24.44
C SER A 441 -11.40 -15.17 23.78
N LEU A 442 -12.57 -14.55 23.61
CA LEU A 442 -12.69 -13.21 23.02
C LEU A 442 -12.41 -12.13 24.06
N GLN A 443 -11.87 -11.02 23.59
CA GLN A 443 -11.63 -9.81 24.37
C GLN A 443 -11.87 -8.56 23.50
N VAL A 444 -11.88 -7.39 24.13
CA VAL A 444 -11.93 -6.13 23.39
C VAL A 444 -10.53 -5.82 22.85
N ALA A 445 -10.43 -5.56 21.55
CA ALA A 445 -9.18 -5.12 20.95
C ALA A 445 -8.81 -3.71 21.44
N GLU A 446 -7.54 -3.49 21.75
CA GLU A 446 -7.05 -2.27 22.42
C GLU A 446 -6.52 -1.21 21.44
N GLY A 447 -6.55 -1.47 20.13
CA GLY A 447 -5.98 -0.58 19.11
C GLY A 447 -6.66 0.78 19.02
N ASP A 448 -5.86 1.86 18.95
CA ASP A 448 -6.30 3.23 18.75
C ASP A 448 -6.31 3.62 17.25
N PRO A 449 -7.49 3.78 16.63
CA PRO A 449 -7.58 4.16 15.22
C PRO A 449 -7.09 5.57 14.91
N THR A 450 -6.83 6.42 15.92
CA THR A 450 -6.27 7.77 15.73
C THR A 450 -4.77 7.76 15.53
N PHE A 451 -4.08 6.71 16.01
CA PHE A 451 -2.65 6.49 15.75
C PHE A 451 -2.36 6.12 14.28
N VAL A 452 -3.36 5.53 13.62
CA VAL A 452 -3.36 5.21 12.19
C VAL A 452 -4.56 5.91 11.55
N PRO A 453 -4.45 7.22 11.30
CA PRO A 453 -5.53 7.98 10.70
C PRO A 453 -5.83 7.44 9.30
N ARG A 454 -6.98 7.82 8.75
CA ARG A 454 -7.26 7.54 7.33
C ARG A 454 -6.20 8.22 6.47
N PHE A 455 -5.78 7.53 5.41
CA PHE A 455 -4.84 8.09 4.46
C PHE A 455 -5.35 9.40 3.87
N ASP A 456 -4.49 10.42 3.87
CA ASP A 456 -4.71 11.67 3.17
C ASP A 456 -3.50 11.99 2.28
N THR A 457 -3.75 12.73 1.21
CA THR A 457 -2.70 13.11 0.24
C THR A 457 -1.90 14.33 0.71
N ARG A 458 -2.27 14.92 1.85
CA ARG A 458 -1.58 16.07 2.42
C ARG A 458 -0.21 15.63 2.93
N LEU A 459 0.83 16.23 2.35
CA LEU A 459 2.21 15.96 2.74
C LEU A 459 2.63 16.68 4.02
N LEU A 460 1.85 17.66 4.50
CA LEU A 460 2.03 18.36 5.78
C LEU A 460 0.74 18.20 6.62
N PHE A 461 0.89 18.06 7.95
CA PHE A 461 -0.25 17.93 8.87
C PHE A 461 -0.94 19.28 9.13
N ASP A 462 -0.14 20.31 9.43
CA ASP A 462 -0.64 21.64 9.79
C ASP A 462 -0.07 22.68 8.81
N THR A 463 -0.92 23.26 7.97
CA THR A 463 -0.51 24.22 6.93
C THR A 463 -0.98 25.64 7.22
N ASP A 464 -2.04 25.84 7.99
CA ASP A 464 -2.64 27.15 8.27
C ASP A 464 -2.53 27.56 9.74
N PHE A 465 -1.88 26.74 10.57
CA PHE A 465 -1.69 26.94 12.00
C PHE A 465 -2.99 27.04 12.80
N ARG A 466 -4.13 26.65 12.23
CA ARG A 466 -5.43 26.68 12.90
C ARG A 466 -5.66 25.46 13.78
N GLU A 467 -5.04 24.33 13.44
CA GLU A 467 -5.10 23.14 14.29
C GLU A 467 -4.43 23.47 15.63
N SER A 468 -5.06 23.12 16.75
CA SER A 468 -4.51 23.33 18.10
C SER A 468 -3.36 22.38 18.46
N LEU A 469 -2.63 21.89 17.46
CA LEU A 469 -1.42 21.11 17.62
C LEU A 469 -0.30 21.99 18.22
N PRO A 470 0.29 21.60 19.37
CA PRO A 470 1.40 22.35 19.95
C PRO A 470 2.65 22.25 19.07
N LEU A 471 3.58 23.20 19.25
CA LEU A 471 4.93 23.06 18.70
C LEU A 471 5.61 21.85 19.36
N VAL A 472 6.15 20.97 18.53
CA VAL A 472 6.84 19.74 18.93
C VAL A 472 8.29 20.06 19.31
N SER A 473 8.79 19.38 20.33
CA SER A 473 10.21 19.49 20.75
C SER A 473 11.17 19.09 19.63
N VAL A 474 12.33 19.75 19.58
CA VAL A 474 13.43 19.46 18.66
C VAL A 474 14.26 18.26 19.13
N GLU A 475 14.23 17.96 20.44
CA GLU A 475 14.98 16.88 21.08
C GLU A 475 14.10 16.08 22.06
N PRO A 476 14.34 14.79 22.20
CA PRO A 476 13.93 13.76 21.25
C PRO A 476 12.44 13.40 21.44
N THR A 477 11.66 13.51 20.37
CA THR A 477 10.37 12.82 20.23
C THR A 477 10.35 12.18 18.86
N SER A 478 10.85 10.95 18.77
CA SER A 478 11.22 10.31 17.49
C SER A 478 10.07 10.16 16.50
N ARG A 479 8.80 10.33 16.93
CA ARG A 479 7.61 10.15 16.08
C ARG A 479 6.52 11.20 16.21
N ALA A 480 6.68 12.21 17.07
CA ALA A 480 5.72 13.32 17.10
C ALA A 480 5.82 14.10 15.78
N LYS A 481 4.69 14.17 15.08
CA LYS A 481 4.54 14.86 13.80
C LYS A 481 3.92 16.25 14.03
N GLY A 482 4.20 17.18 13.12
CA GLY A 482 3.80 18.57 13.22
C GLY A 482 5.00 19.51 13.23
N TRP A 483 4.73 20.79 13.54
CA TRP A 483 5.74 21.83 13.53
C TRP A 483 6.69 21.73 14.72
N ARG A 484 7.99 21.72 14.44
CA ARG A 484 9.09 21.80 15.41
C ARG A 484 9.69 23.19 15.39
N ALA A 485 9.99 23.72 16.56
CA ALA A 485 10.61 25.02 16.71
C ALA A 485 11.92 24.96 17.48
N TRP A 486 12.93 25.64 16.97
CA TRP A 486 14.21 25.83 17.66
C TRP A 486 14.54 27.32 17.70
N SER A 487 15.17 27.80 18.78
CA SER A 487 15.57 29.20 18.89
C SER A 487 16.87 29.36 19.69
N GLN A 488 17.61 30.41 19.39
CA GLN A 488 18.88 30.77 20.03
C GLN A 488 18.88 32.26 20.42
N SER A 489 19.71 32.62 21.41
CA SER A 489 20.05 34.00 21.75
C SER A 489 18.87 34.89 22.13
N GLY A 490 17.82 34.32 22.73
CA GLY A 490 16.63 35.08 23.14
C GLY A 490 15.56 35.21 22.05
N LEU A 491 15.71 34.56 20.90
CA LEU A 491 14.59 34.39 19.99
C LEU A 491 13.62 33.32 20.54
N SER A 492 12.37 33.39 20.10
CA SER A 492 11.34 32.40 20.40
C SER A 492 10.42 32.20 19.20
N VAL A 493 9.83 31.03 19.11
CA VAL A 493 8.75 30.75 18.17
C VAL A 493 7.52 30.40 18.99
N VAL A 494 6.43 31.10 18.73
CA VAL A 494 5.17 30.93 19.43
C VAL A 494 4.10 30.61 18.39
N LYS A 495 3.22 29.67 18.71
CA LYS A 495 2.04 29.40 17.90
C LYS A 495 0.84 30.06 18.56
N GLY A 496 0.29 31.10 17.93
CA GLY A 496 -0.94 31.76 18.32
C GLY A 496 -2.16 31.16 17.60
N ALA A 497 -3.36 31.65 17.92
CA ALA A 497 -4.60 31.17 17.30
C ALA A 497 -4.62 31.48 15.79
N GLY A 498 -4.41 30.46 14.96
CA GLY A 498 -4.44 30.57 13.50
C GLY A 498 -3.24 31.25 12.85
N VAL A 499 -2.16 31.49 13.60
CA VAL A 499 -0.89 32.03 13.08
C VAL A 499 0.31 31.53 13.88
N CYS A 500 1.44 31.33 13.20
CA CYS A 500 2.73 31.13 13.88
C CYS A 500 3.52 32.44 13.89
N GLU A 501 4.12 32.77 15.02
CA GLU A 501 4.82 34.01 15.25
C GLU A 501 6.25 33.74 15.71
N PHE A 502 7.21 34.42 15.10
CA PHE A 502 8.56 34.50 15.63
C PHE A 502 8.63 35.71 16.54
N VAL A 503 8.91 35.51 17.82
CA VAL A 503 8.94 36.55 18.84
C VAL A 503 10.37 36.74 19.33
N LEU A 504 10.79 37.99 19.48
CA LEU A 504 12.13 38.31 19.96
C LEU A 504 12.09 38.69 21.45
N LEU A 505 12.97 38.10 22.26
CA LEU A 505 13.11 38.34 23.71
C LEU A 505 14.59 38.42 24.13
N SER A 506 15.15 39.63 24.20
CA SER A 506 16.46 39.82 24.82
C SER A 506 16.32 40.59 26.14
N GLY A 507 16.58 39.91 27.26
CA GLY A 507 16.63 40.45 28.63
C GLY A 507 15.33 40.27 29.43
N GLY A 508 15.38 39.48 30.51
CA GLY A 508 14.21 38.94 31.24
C GLY A 508 13.26 39.98 31.84
N GLU A 509 11.97 39.59 31.95
CA GLU A 509 10.75 40.26 32.49
C GLU A 509 10.58 41.80 32.39
N SER A 510 11.58 42.61 32.03
CA SER A 510 11.48 44.08 32.02
C SER A 510 12.58 44.89 31.27
N GLY A 511 13.53 44.34 30.50
CA GLY A 511 14.59 45.19 29.91
C GLY A 511 15.23 44.72 28.61
N GLY A 512 15.35 45.63 27.63
CA GLY A 512 15.95 45.40 26.31
C GLY A 512 17.42 44.95 26.33
N GLY A 513 17.93 44.54 25.17
CA GLY A 513 19.27 43.95 25.04
C GLY A 513 19.81 43.92 23.61
N LEU A 514 21.04 43.43 23.45
CA LEU A 514 21.69 43.29 22.15
C LEU A 514 21.59 41.83 21.67
N LEU A 515 20.93 41.60 20.54
CA LEU A 515 20.94 40.31 19.86
C LEU A 515 22.22 40.19 19.02
N PRO A 516 23.08 39.17 19.23
CA PRO A 516 24.27 38.97 18.42
C PRO A 516 23.93 38.70 16.94
N ALA A 517 24.85 39.05 16.04
CA ALA A 517 24.79 38.60 14.64
C ALA A 517 24.83 37.06 14.57
N GLY A 518 24.09 36.47 13.63
CA GLY A 518 23.98 35.02 13.46
C GLY A 518 23.02 34.33 14.43
N SER A 519 22.26 35.08 15.24
CA SER A 519 21.19 34.53 16.08
C SER A 519 20.05 34.02 15.21
N ARG A 520 19.55 32.81 15.51
CA ARG A 520 18.58 32.11 14.65
C ARG A 520 17.38 31.58 15.40
N CYS A 521 16.25 31.55 14.71
CA CYS A 521 15.10 30.73 15.06
C CYS A 521 14.58 29.99 13.82
N LEU A 522 14.11 28.77 14.05
CA LEU A 522 13.75 27.80 13.04
C LEU A 522 12.34 27.30 13.33
N LEU A 523 11.52 27.19 12.27
CA LEU A 523 10.24 26.50 12.32
C LEU A 523 10.22 25.47 11.20
N SER A 524 10.05 24.20 11.53
CA SER A 524 10.18 23.12 10.57
C SER A 524 9.12 22.03 10.72
N GLN A 525 8.70 21.45 9.60
CA GLN A 525 7.82 20.29 9.59
C GLN A 525 8.34 19.27 8.57
N GLU A 526 8.26 18.00 8.94
CA GLU A 526 8.58 16.89 8.05
C GLU A 526 7.55 16.78 6.92
N ILE A 527 8.02 16.50 5.71
CA ILE A 527 7.18 16.11 4.57
C ILE A 527 6.86 14.63 4.70
N ARG A 528 5.60 14.32 4.99
CA ARG A 528 5.09 12.95 5.05
C ARG A 528 5.16 12.31 3.67
N ASN A 529 5.42 11.01 3.62
CA ASN A 529 5.35 10.22 2.39
C ASN A 529 6.10 10.87 1.19
N ALA A 530 7.31 11.36 1.47
CA ALA A 530 8.15 12.03 0.49
C ALA A 530 8.45 11.13 -0.72
N ARG A 531 8.26 11.68 -1.92
CA ARG A 531 8.35 10.97 -3.21
C ARG A 531 9.10 11.77 -4.27
N GLY A 532 9.44 11.13 -5.39
CA GLY A 532 10.05 11.80 -6.53
C GLY A 532 9.03 12.66 -7.28
N GLY A 533 9.31 13.95 -7.49
CA GLY A 533 8.43 14.85 -8.21
C GLY A 533 8.78 16.33 -8.05
N GLN A 534 7.89 17.18 -8.55
CA GLN A 534 7.96 18.62 -8.41
C GLN A 534 7.35 19.05 -7.08
N TYR A 535 8.13 19.72 -6.25
CA TYR A 535 7.69 20.35 -5.01
C TYR A 535 7.51 21.85 -5.23
N GLY A 536 6.36 22.37 -4.82
CA GLY A 536 6.07 23.80 -4.76
C GLY A 536 5.69 24.17 -3.33
N LEU A 537 6.47 25.03 -2.70
CA LEU A 537 6.26 25.52 -1.35
C LEU A 537 5.85 26.98 -1.40
N ARG A 538 4.77 27.35 -0.71
CA ARG A 538 4.36 28.75 -0.55
C ARG A 538 4.27 29.10 0.92
N VAL A 539 4.85 30.24 1.29
CA VAL A 539 4.71 30.79 2.63
C VAL A 539 3.99 32.13 2.55
N ARG A 540 2.94 32.30 3.35
CA ARG A 540 2.24 33.57 3.52
C ARG A 540 2.72 34.22 4.80
N ALA A 541 3.41 35.35 4.66
CA ALA A 541 4.05 36.02 5.79
C ALA A 541 3.89 37.54 5.77
N GLY A 542 3.85 38.13 6.96
CA GLY A 542 3.81 39.57 7.19
C GLY A 542 4.74 39.98 8.32
N VAL A 543 5.00 41.29 8.44
CA VAL A 543 5.75 41.83 9.59
C VAL A 543 4.82 41.90 10.81
N GLY A 544 5.35 41.56 11.97
CA GLY A 544 4.59 41.60 13.22
C GLY A 544 4.36 43.01 13.77
N SER A 545 3.81 43.07 15.00
CA SER A 545 3.48 44.32 15.67
C SER A 545 4.71 45.12 16.13
N GLY A 546 4.66 46.44 15.98
CA GLY A 546 5.66 47.40 16.46
C GLY A 546 5.56 48.73 15.72
N ASP A 547 6.30 49.74 16.16
CA ASP A 547 6.36 51.02 15.45
C ASP A 547 7.16 50.92 14.14
N ALA A 548 7.05 51.95 13.29
CA ALA A 548 7.67 51.96 11.96
C ALA A 548 9.22 51.94 12.02
N GLU A 549 9.82 52.46 13.08
CA GLU A 549 11.26 52.46 13.26
C GLU A 549 11.75 51.07 13.64
N TRP A 550 11.04 50.40 14.55
CA TRP A 550 11.24 49.02 14.94
C TRP A 550 11.12 48.07 13.74
N GLN A 551 10.04 48.20 12.97
CA GLN A 551 9.82 47.39 11.76
C GLN A 551 10.94 47.57 10.73
N ARG A 552 11.47 48.79 10.59
CA ARG A 552 12.61 49.07 9.69
C ARG A 552 13.90 48.41 10.18
N ARG A 553 14.25 48.58 11.46
CA ARG A 553 15.46 47.98 12.08
C ARG A 553 15.45 46.47 11.92
N LEU A 554 14.27 45.88 12.06
CA LEU A 554 14.01 44.46 11.91
C LEU A 554 14.26 43.97 10.47
N LEU A 555 13.67 44.64 9.47
CA LEU A 555 13.86 44.29 8.06
C LEU A 555 15.30 44.49 7.56
N GLU A 556 16.04 45.42 8.17
CA GLU A 556 17.47 45.61 7.88
C GLU A 556 18.38 44.63 8.63
N GLY A 557 17.96 44.20 9.82
CA GLY A 557 18.77 43.37 10.73
C GLY A 557 18.58 41.86 10.57
N PHE A 558 17.55 41.43 9.85
CA PHE A 558 17.21 40.02 9.69
C PHE A 558 17.08 39.60 8.23
N ARG A 559 17.42 38.33 8.01
CA ARG A 559 17.18 37.59 6.78
C ARG A 559 16.18 36.47 7.05
N PHE A 560 15.18 36.33 6.18
CA PHE A 560 14.21 35.24 6.23
C PHE A 560 14.37 34.30 5.04
N ARG A 561 14.34 33.00 5.29
CA ARG A 561 14.50 31.99 4.23
C ARG A 561 13.44 30.92 4.37
N LEU A 562 12.88 30.53 3.24
CA LEU A 562 12.10 29.30 3.09
C LEU A 562 13.01 28.25 2.46
N VAL A 563 13.09 27.08 3.08
CA VAL A 563 14.08 26.04 2.77
C VAL A 563 13.37 24.70 2.60
N LEU A 564 13.62 24.05 1.46
CA LEU A 564 13.36 22.62 1.26
C LEU A 564 14.65 21.87 1.55
N TYR A 565 14.60 20.88 2.43
CA TYR A 565 15.80 20.21 2.89
C TYR A 565 15.60 18.70 3.08
N ARG A 566 16.73 18.00 3.25
CA ARG A 566 16.80 16.60 3.66
C ARG A 566 17.42 16.51 5.06
N PHE A 567 16.87 15.67 5.94
CA PHE A 567 17.48 15.43 7.25
C PHE A 567 18.83 14.72 7.10
N GLN A 568 19.80 15.07 7.94
CA GLN A 568 21.12 14.40 7.98
C GLN A 568 21.16 13.23 8.98
N ASN A 569 20.11 13.04 9.78
CA ASN A 569 20.03 11.95 10.75
C ASN A 569 18.61 11.41 10.91
N MET A 570 18.52 10.18 11.40
CA MET A 570 17.26 9.47 11.65
C MET A 570 16.45 10.02 12.83
N GLN A 571 17.04 10.87 13.68
CA GLN A 571 16.30 11.59 14.73
C GLN A 571 15.47 12.74 14.17
N LYS A 572 15.67 13.08 12.89
CA LYS A 572 15.01 14.16 12.17
C LYS A 572 15.18 15.50 12.89
N ASP A 573 16.43 15.79 13.25
CA ASP A 573 16.81 17.06 13.85
C ASP A 573 16.80 18.17 12.78
N PRO A 574 15.90 19.18 12.86
CA PRO A 574 15.83 20.28 11.90
C PRO A 574 17.05 21.22 11.93
N ARG A 575 17.99 21.02 12.86
CA ARG A 575 19.28 21.75 12.90
C ARG A 575 20.36 21.06 12.08
N ALA A 576 20.20 19.77 11.81
CA ALA A 576 21.14 18.94 11.05
C ALA A 576 20.53 18.59 9.70
N ILE A 577 20.65 19.52 8.76
CA ILE A 577 19.97 19.46 7.46
C ILE A 577 20.94 19.61 6.29
N GLN A 578 20.61 18.93 5.19
CA GLN A 578 21.15 19.20 3.87
C GLN A 578 20.13 20.06 3.12
N GLU A 579 20.47 21.32 2.88
CA GLU A 579 19.66 22.21 2.05
C GLU A 579 19.60 21.70 0.61
N LEU A 580 18.40 21.55 0.06
CA LEU A 580 18.16 21.13 -1.32
C LEU A 580 17.79 22.29 -2.22
N ALA A 581 17.01 23.24 -1.68
CA ALA A 581 16.67 24.50 -2.31
C ALA A 581 16.23 25.52 -1.25
N SER A 582 16.43 26.81 -1.51
CA SER A 582 15.89 27.86 -0.67
C SER A 582 15.59 29.14 -1.46
N VAL A 583 14.74 29.97 -0.89
CA VAL A 583 14.47 31.32 -1.34
C VAL A 583 14.55 32.27 -0.15
N GLU A 584 15.27 33.38 -0.31
CA GLU A 584 15.19 34.49 0.64
C GLU A 584 13.92 35.29 0.38
N PHE A 585 13.19 35.61 1.43
CA PHE A 585 12.01 36.44 1.33
C PHE A 585 12.04 37.61 2.31
N ARG A 586 11.30 38.67 1.99
CA ARG A 586 11.21 39.87 2.82
C ARG A 586 9.74 40.23 3.04
N PRO A 587 9.20 40.03 4.26
CA PRO A 587 7.85 40.46 4.59
C PRO A 587 7.75 41.99 4.54
N GLN A 588 6.53 42.52 4.38
CA GLN A 588 6.29 43.97 4.39
C GLN A 588 5.38 44.40 5.54
N PRO A 589 5.58 45.60 6.11
CA PRO A 589 4.67 46.15 7.10
C PRO A 589 3.26 46.37 6.53
N GLY A 590 2.24 45.97 7.27
CA GLY A 590 0.84 46.20 6.90
C GLY A 590 0.28 45.28 5.80
N GLU A 591 1.10 44.40 5.21
CA GLU A 591 0.68 43.49 4.13
C GLU A 591 1.11 42.04 4.44
N VAL A 592 0.23 41.09 4.12
CA VAL A 592 0.59 39.66 4.04
C VAL A 592 0.99 39.37 2.60
N ARG A 593 2.23 38.91 2.40
CA ARG A 593 2.76 38.55 1.08
C ARG A 593 3.01 37.06 0.98
N GLU A 594 2.91 36.57 -0.24
CA GLU A 594 3.22 35.18 -0.58
C GLU A 594 4.62 35.08 -1.18
N PHE A 595 5.36 34.05 -0.77
CA PHE A 595 6.69 33.75 -1.28
C PHE A 595 6.76 32.28 -1.66
N VAL A 596 7.33 32.01 -2.83
CA VAL A 596 7.26 30.69 -3.48
C VAL A 596 8.66 30.10 -3.68
N LEU A 597 8.80 28.81 -3.41
CA LEU A 597 9.97 28.00 -3.70
C LEU A 597 9.55 26.78 -4.49
N GLU A 598 10.13 26.58 -5.67
CA GLU A 598 9.87 25.42 -6.52
C GLU A 598 11.14 24.60 -6.72
N ARG A 599 11.01 23.28 -6.64
CA ARG A 599 12.14 22.37 -6.84
C ARG A 599 11.66 20.99 -7.31
N PHE A 600 12.21 20.54 -8.43
CA PHE A 600 12.13 19.12 -8.80
C PHE A 600 13.11 18.30 -7.96
N LEU A 601 12.61 17.24 -7.34
CA LEU A 601 13.40 16.24 -6.63
C LEU A 601 13.17 14.88 -7.28
N GLY A 602 14.19 14.34 -7.93
CA GLY A 602 14.12 13.05 -8.59
C GLY A 602 15.44 12.70 -9.24
N SER A 603 15.64 11.42 -9.56
CA SER A 603 16.78 10.99 -10.35
C SER A 603 16.59 11.42 -11.82
N THR A 604 17.54 12.17 -12.37
CA THR A 604 17.62 12.47 -13.80
C THR A 604 18.21 11.32 -14.61
N THR A 605 18.78 10.30 -13.94
CA THR A 605 19.37 9.13 -14.57
C THR A 605 18.30 8.03 -14.72
N PRO A 606 18.05 7.52 -15.94
CA PRO A 606 17.11 6.41 -16.16
C PRO A 606 17.45 5.21 -15.27
N GLY A 607 16.44 4.66 -14.59
CA GLY A 607 16.58 3.47 -13.74
C GLY A 607 17.27 3.67 -12.39
N ALA A 608 17.74 4.88 -12.05
CA ALA A 608 18.33 5.15 -10.74
C ALA A 608 17.27 5.67 -9.74
N ASN A 609 17.32 5.16 -8.51
CA ASN A 609 16.44 5.62 -7.43
C ASN A 609 16.80 7.04 -6.98
N PHE A 610 15.78 7.84 -6.71
CA PHE A 610 15.86 9.07 -5.93
C PHE A 610 15.90 8.73 -4.46
N SER A 611 17.06 8.94 -3.85
CA SER A 611 17.19 8.74 -2.40
C SER A 611 16.54 9.88 -1.64
N ILE A 612 15.58 9.54 -0.77
CA ILE A 612 14.98 10.46 0.19
C ILE A 612 15.87 10.67 1.43
N GLY A 613 16.91 9.85 1.61
CA GLY A 613 17.79 9.86 2.77
C GLY A 613 17.03 9.68 4.09
N CYS A 614 17.36 10.46 5.12
CA CYS A 614 16.66 10.40 6.41
C CYS A 614 15.28 11.12 6.42
N GLY A 615 14.73 11.44 5.24
CA GLY A 615 13.46 12.15 5.07
C GLY A 615 13.64 13.58 4.58
N LEU A 616 12.54 14.16 4.09
CA LEU A 616 12.48 15.54 3.61
C LEU A 616 11.72 16.43 4.58
N GLY A 617 12.01 17.73 4.57
CA GLY A 617 11.34 18.69 5.42
C GLY A 617 11.26 20.08 4.80
N VAL A 618 10.35 20.88 5.35
CA VAL A 618 10.22 22.31 5.09
C VAL A 618 10.72 23.07 6.30
N LEU A 619 11.53 24.10 6.10
CA LEU A 619 12.10 24.92 7.15
C LEU A 619 11.94 26.40 6.82
N ILE A 620 11.48 27.17 7.79
CA ILE A 620 11.50 28.63 7.79
C ILE A 620 12.56 29.08 8.78
N VAL A 621 13.49 29.90 8.31
CA VAL A 621 14.62 30.42 9.09
C VAL A 621 14.49 31.93 9.19
N ALA A 622 14.61 32.45 10.40
CA ALA A 622 14.94 33.85 10.63
C ALA A 622 16.33 33.93 11.25
N GLU A 623 17.21 34.75 10.67
CA GLU A 623 18.60 34.90 11.08
C GLU A 623 19.00 36.37 11.13
N SER A 624 19.63 36.81 12.22
CA SER A 624 20.19 38.15 12.31
C SER A 624 21.45 38.27 11.45
N THR A 625 21.50 39.27 10.56
CA THR A 625 22.64 39.52 9.67
C THR A 625 23.70 40.42 10.31
N ARG A 626 23.32 41.14 11.37
CA ARG A 626 24.15 42.02 12.18
C ARG A 626 23.66 41.96 13.64
N ALA A 627 24.40 42.59 14.55
CA ALA A 627 23.88 42.78 15.90
C ALA A 627 22.66 43.72 15.86
N VAL A 628 21.60 43.38 16.58
CA VAL A 628 20.34 44.14 16.59
C VAL A 628 20.02 44.54 18.03
N GLU A 629 19.92 45.84 18.28
CA GLU A 629 19.42 46.35 19.56
C GLU A 629 17.91 46.18 19.67
N VAL A 630 17.48 45.72 20.84
CA VAL A 630 16.10 45.41 21.18
C VAL A 630 15.70 46.34 22.32
N GLY A 631 14.65 47.13 22.10
CA GLY A 631 14.19 48.12 23.08
C GLY A 631 13.62 47.50 24.36
N ALA A 632 13.63 48.27 25.46
CA ALA A 632 12.86 47.91 26.64
C ALA A 632 11.36 48.02 26.32
N GLY A 633 10.58 46.97 26.59
CA GLY A 633 9.15 46.93 26.30
C GLY A 633 8.77 46.44 24.89
N SER A 634 9.72 46.16 24.00
CA SER A 634 9.42 45.59 22.67
C SER A 634 9.36 44.06 22.73
N GLY A 635 8.26 43.52 23.24
CA GLY A 635 7.81 42.14 22.95
C GLY A 635 7.37 42.00 21.49
N GLY A 636 8.23 42.45 20.56
CA GLY A 636 7.91 42.64 19.16
C GLY A 636 7.86 41.32 18.41
N VAL A 637 6.78 41.11 17.66
CA VAL A 637 6.68 40.00 16.72
C VAL A 637 7.55 40.34 15.50
N LEU A 638 8.54 39.48 15.23
CA LEU A 638 9.49 39.61 14.13
C LEU A 638 8.83 39.29 12.79
N LEU A 639 8.22 38.11 12.74
CA LEU A 639 7.63 37.55 11.54
C LEU A 639 6.34 36.85 11.94
N ARG A 640 5.25 37.14 11.23
CA ARG A 640 3.99 36.42 11.36
C ARG A 640 3.79 35.54 10.13
N LEU A 641 3.55 34.26 10.36
CA LEU A 641 3.21 33.28 9.34
C LEU A 641 1.71 32.98 9.40
N HIS A 642 1.05 33.18 8.27
CA HIS A 642 -0.37 32.92 8.08
C HIS A 642 -0.64 31.56 7.41
N GLY A 643 0.40 30.92 6.87
CA GLY A 643 0.33 29.55 6.38
C GLY A 643 1.53 29.15 5.56
N VAL A 644 1.71 27.84 5.43
CA VAL A 644 2.68 27.17 4.59
C VAL A 644 1.95 26.12 3.77
N GLU A 645 1.90 26.31 2.46
CA GLU A 645 1.32 25.35 1.53
C GLU A 645 2.44 24.53 0.88
N LEU A 646 2.20 23.24 0.74
CA LEU A 646 3.03 22.34 -0.04
C LEU A 646 2.19 21.69 -1.13
N SER A 647 2.44 22.07 -2.37
CA SER A 647 1.97 21.38 -3.56
C SER A 647 2.99 20.37 -4.04
N PHE A 648 2.52 19.22 -4.52
CA PHE A 648 3.35 18.18 -5.11
C PHE A 648 2.72 17.71 -6.42
N SER A 649 3.55 17.67 -7.46
CA SER A 649 3.21 17.02 -8.72
C SER A 649 4.16 15.84 -8.91
N PRO A 650 3.64 14.60 -9.03
CA PRO A 650 4.49 13.43 -9.18
C PRO A 650 5.30 13.52 -10.47
N ARG A 651 6.49 12.91 -10.47
CA ARG A 651 7.20 12.66 -11.73
C ARG A 651 6.28 11.82 -12.63
N GLN A 652 6.05 12.28 -13.86
CA GLN A 652 5.30 11.48 -14.84
C GLN A 652 6.02 10.17 -15.10
N ARG A 653 5.25 9.08 -15.07
CA ARG A 653 5.69 7.76 -15.53
C ARG A 653 5.90 7.85 -17.04
N ASP A 654 6.95 7.21 -17.55
CA ASP A 654 7.11 7.04 -18.99
C ASP A 654 6.18 5.91 -19.43
N ASP A 655 4.96 6.27 -19.81
CA ASP A 655 3.91 5.32 -20.23
C ASP A 655 4.15 4.78 -21.66
N THR A 656 5.25 5.18 -22.33
CA THR A 656 5.59 4.66 -23.67
C THR A 656 6.22 3.27 -23.63
N VAL A 657 6.55 2.77 -22.44
CA VAL A 657 7.05 1.40 -22.25
C VAL A 657 5.89 0.42 -22.35
N THR A 658 5.66 -0.06 -23.57
CA THR A 658 4.72 -1.15 -23.86
C THR A 658 5.17 -2.47 -23.24
N VAL A 659 4.19 -3.23 -22.72
CA VAL A 659 4.31 -4.53 -22.04
C VAL A 659 4.53 -5.66 -23.02
#